data_AF-A0A950S4X8-F1
#
_entry.id   AF-A0A950S4X8-F1
#
_cell.length_a   1.000
_cell.length_b   1.000
_cell.length_c   1.000
_cell.angle_alpha   90.00
_cell.angle_beta   90.00
_cell.angle_gamma   90.00
#
_symmetry.space_group_name_H-M   'P 1'
#
loop_
_entity.id
_entity.type
_entity.pdbx_description
1 polymer ?
#
loop_
_entity_poly.entity_id
_entity_poly.type
_entity_poly.pdbx_seq_one_letter_code
_entity_poly.pdbx_strand_id
1 'polypeptide(L)'
;MKRIAFLLALQVSVLPLAAAEPPKECALCAGAVSDLQVGPASPVPLLVKLRQEDLATAGTALDAMPPAVRAKTSVIVSYAAETGKDPMAEVETHTQAIVDWAKQHGPLEGLGVDVANVDATVGGYAIKRLAVTAQGQNAASKIIFAGVGGRGPGVGATAPAASSDLRLPTPDSLNALYETGAQAYVDVLLADSANVKSTAAWILEKDPAKKIWAVVNPQSPNVFFDVSRALADGATRGYVNTPATAELLASLASFDRALIGDYAYDATARIDMLDAKGNKIDEPVIAFVRGEDLRTVIVPRGDAAASTIASLAGDYYKGPRRYDAAGDKDVTDVGTKGGRFLIGMPPVKQPFVFTVEHNDAPRANVTKEAMNISGQRGITVEEIIRNHQAYKSYQESIQPRYVARDATKLRFTMTGGEAIEATIAGDYFSDPHGRADWVWQDFYLNGVKWKYGKIPELPLIQPEKVTQLPLDIHLTNEYRYELVRESDLLGYHTYEVRFQPPPNAAADLPLYRGTVWIDSKTWARIRLSMVQLNLKGEILSNEERVDFQPFAKSTHAPLTSADVAKTDAREIIWLPQTVSAQQVVSAAGHGTVVLRQTDFTNFRIEPADYETSLAEAEKSDARMVRETKAGLRYLDRTKSGERVVQEGFNSARTFLLGGIHHDAGLQYPVVPLGGIDYFNFDLFHKGIQANVFFAGVVIAANATNPNVANTRTNVGVDFFGIAVPTTQSLYRNGREQLGEEVKQLPTRFSIRAGHPFLQFGKVDFTLGFEHDTYMRSDNTAPSFLVPADTFVISPGIDAQYARWGATITGFYDYNTRTKWQPWGNLAEYDPKQKTFTDFGGSLAKSFYLPKFQRIGVEVDYMDGTRLDRFSQYGFGFFGAQRIHGIKSGSLLADRAILGHFSYGFVFSEQFRLEAFYDHGLIDNKLAGYQREPFQGLGIAGQTVGPYGTLLRLDIGKTIGRNAQPGFVADVVFLKLF
;
A
#
# COMPACT_ATOMS: atom_id res chain seq x y z
N MET A 1 -15.74 60.04 37.89
CA MET A 1 -15.13 58.85 37.25
C MET A 1 -16.08 57.68 37.47
N LYS A 2 -16.79 57.30 36.40
CA LYS A 2 -17.86 56.29 36.35
C LYS A 2 -17.33 55.08 35.58
N ARG A 3 -17.81 53.88 35.96
CA ARG A 3 -17.72 52.58 35.26
C ARG A 3 -16.44 51.75 35.45
N ILE A 4 -16.33 51.08 36.61
CA ILE A 4 -15.78 49.71 36.72
C ILE A 4 -16.62 48.99 37.79
N ALA A 5 -17.79 48.48 37.40
CA ALA A 5 -18.65 47.62 38.23
C ALA A 5 -19.69 46.94 37.32
N PHE A 6 -19.24 46.18 36.32
CA PHE A 6 -20.08 45.31 35.49
C PHE A 6 -19.12 44.47 34.66
N LEU A 7 -18.84 43.22 35.06
CA LEU A 7 -18.25 42.09 34.28
C LEU A 7 -17.48 41.05 35.13
N LEU A 8 -17.85 40.83 36.40
CA LEU A 8 -17.28 39.74 37.21
C LEU A 8 -18.34 38.90 37.95
N ALA A 9 -19.59 38.94 37.48
CA ALA A 9 -20.71 38.19 38.05
C ALA A 9 -21.58 37.52 36.97
N LEU A 10 -20.95 36.93 35.95
CA LEU A 10 -21.63 36.09 34.96
C LEU A 10 -20.77 34.86 34.58
N GLN A 11 -20.22 34.17 35.59
CA GLN A 11 -19.38 32.99 35.37
C GLN A 11 -19.60 31.83 36.34
N VAL A 12 -20.70 31.79 37.08
CA VAL A 12 -21.08 30.60 37.87
C VAL A 12 -22.60 30.40 37.80
N SER A 13 -23.08 30.01 36.62
CA SER A 13 -24.36 29.35 36.44
C SER A 13 -24.26 28.39 35.24
N VAL A 14 -23.14 27.66 35.15
CA VAL A 14 -23.14 26.37 34.46
C VAL A 14 -23.73 25.42 35.48
N LEU A 15 -25.04 25.17 35.37
CA LEU A 15 -25.61 23.94 35.91
C LEU A 15 -24.67 22.82 35.46
N PRO A 16 -24.11 22.01 36.37
CA PRO A 16 -23.71 20.70 35.95
C PRO A 16 -25.04 20.05 35.54
N LEU A 17 -25.29 19.97 34.22
CA LEU A 17 -25.87 18.73 33.73
C LEU A 17 -24.93 17.67 34.28
N ALA A 18 -25.29 17.11 35.43
CA ALA A 18 -24.85 15.79 35.79
C ALA A 18 -25.07 15.01 34.50
N ALA A 19 -23.97 14.63 33.85
CA ALA A 19 -24.02 13.59 32.85
C ALA A 19 -24.73 12.47 33.59
N ALA A 20 -26.01 12.28 33.30
CA ALA A 20 -26.70 11.09 33.73
C ALA A 20 -25.77 9.97 33.27
N GLU A 21 -25.22 9.20 34.22
CA GLU A 21 -24.51 7.99 33.84
C GLU A 21 -25.39 7.31 32.80
N PRO A 22 -24.83 6.93 31.63
CA PRO A 22 -25.63 6.24 30.64
C PRO A 22 -26.35 5.09 31.35
N PRO A 23 -27.65 4.87 31.08
CA PRO A 23 -28.43 3.89 31.83
C PRO A 23 -27.65 2.58 31.92
N LYS A 24 -27.33 2.14 33.15
CA LYS A 24 -26.52 0.95 33.40
C LYS A 24 -27.18 -0.22 32.66
N GLU A 25 -26.53 -0.74 31.61
CA GLU A 25 -27.02 -1.90 30.85
C GLU A 25 -26.73 -3.20 31.61
N CYS A 26 -27.49 -4.25 31.34
CA CYS A 26 -27.20 -5.59 31.84
C CYS A 26 -25.89 -6.12 31.20
N ALA A 27 -24.97 -6.65 32.02
CA ALA A 27 -23.79 -7.36 31.52
C ALA A 27 -24.15 -8.77 31.01
N LEU A 28 -25.19 -9.36 31.59
CA LEU A 28 -25.82 -10.62 31.20
C LEU A 28 -27.30 -10.35 30.92
N CYS A 29 -27.75 -10.54 29.69
CA CYS A 29 -29.14 -10.22 29.30
C CYS A 29 -29.87 -11.44 28.73
N ALA A 30 -31.19 -11.39 28.75
CA ALA A 30 -32.07 -12.33 28.09
C ALA A 30 -32.88 -11.63 26.98
N GLY A 31 -33.15 -12.36 25.92
CA GLY A 31 -33.94 -11.88 24.79
C GLY A 31 -34.89 -12.94 24.28
N ALA A 32 -35.59 -12.64 23.20
CA ALA A 32 -36.44 -13.58 22.49
C ALA A 32 -36.03 -13.70 21.03
N VAL A 33 -36.18 -14.90 20.47
CA VAL A 33 -36.27 -15.06 19.02
C VAL A 33 -37.63 -14.52 18.58
N SER A 34 -37.66 -13.66 17.56
CA SER A 34 -38.87 -12.95 17.13
C SER A 34 -39.12 -13.09 15.63
N ASP A 35 -40.39 -13.20 15.26
CA ASP A 35 -40.92 -13.13 13.90
C ASP A 35 -41.44 -11.73 13.53
N LEU A 36 -41.19 -10.73 14.38
CA LEU A 36 -41.62 -9.34 14.28
C LEU A 36 -43.15 -9.11 14.35
N GLN A 37 -43.96 -10.13 14.65
CA GLN A 37 -45.43 -9.96 14.77
C GLN A 37 -45.83 -9.25 16.07
N VAL A 38 -45.05 -9.44 17.14
CA VAL A 38 -45.29 -8.84 18.46
C VAL A 38 -44.08 -7.99 18.87
N GLY A 39 -44.28 -6.67 18.98
CA GLY A 39 -43.28 -5.74 19.47
C GLY A 39 -43.29 -5.63 21.00
N PRO A 40 -42.13 -5.57 21.67
CA PRO A 40 -42.07 -5.41 23.12
C PRO A 40 -42.46 -3.98 23.54
N ALA A 41 -43.17 -3.85 24.66
CA ALA A 41 -43.54 -2.55 25.23
C ALA A 41 -42.33 -1.78 25.82
N SER A 42 -41.24 -2.48 26.11
CA SER A 42 -39.96 -1.95 26.61
C SER A 42 -38.80 -2.52 25.77
N PRO A 43 -37.65 -1.83 25.66
CA PRO A 43 -36.50 -2.37 24.95
C PRO A 43 -36.01 -3.68 25.56
N VAL A 44 -36.15 -4.78 24.81
CA VAL A 44 -35.63 -6.12 25.14
C VAL A 44 -34.84 -6.61 23.93
N PRO A 45 -33.70 -7.30 24.11
CA PRO A 45 -32.97 -7.89 23.00
C PRO A 45 -33.84 -8.82 22.15
N LEU A 46 -33.90 -8.56 20.84
CA LEU A 46 -34.59 -9.41 19.87
C LEU A 46 -33.56 -10.03 18.91
N LEU A 47 -33.73 -11.32 18.61
CA LEU A 47 -33.01 -12.00 17.53
C LEU A 47 -34.02 -12.38 16.45
N VAL A 48 -33.83 -11.83 15.25
CA VAL A 48 -34.76 -12.00 14.12
C VAL A 48 -34.04 -12.74 13.02
N LYS A 49 -34.63 -13.84 12.54
CA LYS A 49 -34.15 -14.55 11.36
C LYS A 49 -35.06 -14.22 10.19
N LEU A 50 -34.47 -13.75 9.09
CA LEU A 50 -35.19 -13.40 7.87
C LEU A 50 -34.62 -14.19 6.69
N ARG A 51 -35.47 -14.49 5.70
CA ARG A 51 -34.98 -14.77 4.35
C ARG A 51 -34.84 -13.46 3.61
N GLN A 52 -33.90 -13.38 2.68
CA GLN A 52 -33.71 -12.15 1.90
C GLN A 52 -34.98 -11.70 1.15
N GLU A 53 -35.81 -12.64 0.71
CA GLU A 53 -37.11 -12.36 0.07
C GLU A 53 -38.15 -11.72 1.00
N ASP A 54 -38.00 -11.87 2.31
CA ASP A 54 -38.92 -11.36 3.33
C ASP A 54 -38.50 -9.96 3.85
N LEU A 55 -37.38 -9.39 3.38
CA LEU A 55 -36.83 -8.12 3.90
C LEU A 55 -37.80 -6.95 3.80
N ALA A 56 -38.55 -6.83 2.69
CA ALA A 56 -39.49 -5.71 2.51
C ALA A 56 -40.60 -5.71 3.60
N THR A 57 -41.18 -6.87 3.88
CA THR A 57 -42.20 -7.04 4.92
C THR A 57 -41.61 -6.78 6.31
N ALA A 58 -40.42 -7.33 6.57
CA ALA A 58 -39.72 -7.15 7.85
C ALA A 58 -39.33 -5.68 8.10
N GLY A 59 -38.94 -4.93 7.06
CA GLY A 59 -38.63 -3.51 7.16
C GLY A 59 -39.83 -2.69 7.66
N THR A 60 -41.01 -2.97 7.12
CA THR A 60 -42.27 -2.32 7.56
C THR A 60 -42.57 -2.63 9.03
N ALA A 61 -42.37 -3.88 9.46
CA ALA A 61 -42.57 -4.29 10.85
C ALA A 61 -41.56 -3.63 11.80
N LEU A 62 -40.29 -3.51 11.39
CA LEU A 62 -39.24 -2.83 12.16
C LEU A 62 -39.50 -1.32 12.28
N ASP A 63 -39.92 -0.66 11.20
CA ASP A 63 -40.21 0.78 11.21
C ASP A 63 -41.38 1.14 12.13
N ALA A 64 -42.31 0.21 12.35
CA ALA A 64 -43.39 0.35 13.31
C ALA A 64 -42.90 0.26 14.78
N MET A 65 -41.69 -0.24 15.03
CA MET A 65 -41.10 -0.35 16.37
C MET A 65 -40.37 0.93 16.79
N PRO A 66 -40.40 1.29 18.10
CA PRO A 66 -39.64 2.42 18.62
C PRO A 66 -38.12 2.27 18.34
N PRO A 67 -37.39 3.38 18.07
CA PRO A 67 -35.94 3.32 17.81
C PRO A 67 -35.12 2.61 18.89
N ALA A 68 -35.51 2.74 20.16
CA ALA A 68 -34.85 2.07 21.28
C ALA A 68 -34.99 0.53 21.24
N VAL A 69 -36.08 0.01 20.68
CA VAL A 69 -36.30 -1.43 20.48
C VAL A 69 -35.48 -1.92 19.27
N ARG A 70 -35.49 -1.16 18.17
CA ARG A 70 -34.66 -1.46 16.99
C ARG A 70 -33.17 -1.52 17.32
N ALA A 71 -32.68 -0.60 18.14
CA ALA A 71 -31.29 -0.58 18.62
C ALA A 71 -30.90 -1.78 19.50
N LYS A 72 -31.86 -2.60 19.94
CA LYS A 72 -31.67 -3.89 20.64
C LYS A 72 -32.05 -5.10 19.78
N THR A 73 -32.35 -4.87 18.50
CA THR A 73 -32.74 -5.93 17.55
C THR A 73 -31.53 -6.35 16.73
N SER A 74 -31.31 -7.66 16.66
CA SER A 74 -30.27 -8.30 15.88
C SER A 74 -30.89 -9.12 14.76
N VAL A 75 -30.40 -8.96 13.54
CA VAL A 75 -31.00 -9.58 12.34
C VAL A 75 -30.01 -10.52 11.68
N ILE A 76 -30.44 -11.75 11.43
CA ILE A 76 -29.72 -12.75 10.63
C ILE A 76 -30.47 -12.94 9.32
N VAL A 77 -29.84 -12.60 8.20
CA VAL A 77 -30.44 -12.76 6.88
C VAL A 77 -29.90 -14.01 6.19
N SER A 78 -30.80 -14.89 5.80
CA SER A 78 -30.49 -16.13 5.08
C SER A 78 -30.72 -15.97 3.58
N TYR A 79 -29.76 -16.45 2.79
CA TYR A 79 -29.85 -16.55 1.33
C TYR A 79 -29.04 -17.75 0.82
N ALA A 80 -29.28 -18.16 -0.42
CA ALA A 80 -28.56 -19.27 -1.05
C ALA A 80 -27.86 -18.78 -2.31
N ALA A 81 -26.59 -19.15 -2.48
CA ALA A 81 -25.87 -18.95 -3.74
C ALA A 81 -26.43 -19.91 -4.80
N GLU A 82 -26.63 -19.43 -6.03
CA GLU A 82 -27.14 -20.26 -7.12
C GLU A 82 -26.04 -21.13 -7.71
N THR A 83 -26.41 -22.36 -8.08
CA THR A 83 -25.44 -23.31 -8.64
C THR A 83 -25.09 -22.94 -10.10
N GLY A 84 -23.83 -22.63 -10.37
CA GLY A 84 -23.33 -22.35 -11.73
C GLY A 84 -23.12 -20.85 -12.05
N LYS A 85 -23.45 -19.95 -11.12
CA LYS A 85 -23.02 -18.55 -11.14
C LYS A 85 -21.72 -18.37 -10.37
N ASP A 86 -21.05 -17.23 -10.58
CA ASP A 86 -19.87 -16.85 -9.80
C ASP A 86 -20.29 -16.54 -8.35
N PRO A 87 -19.91 -17.38 -7.35
CA PRO A 87 -20.34 -17.21 -5.98
C PRO A 87 -19.91 -15.86 -5.38
N MET A 88 -18.81 -15.27 -5.87
CA MET A 88 -18.33 -13.97 -5.36
C MET A 88 -19.25 -12.82 -5.77
N ALA A 89 -19.63 -12.76 -7.05
CA ALA A 89 -20.53 -11.74 -7.57
C ALA A 89 -21.91 -11.80 -6.90
N GLU A 90 -22.38 -13.01 -6.57
CA GLU A 90 -23.61 -13.18 -5.80
C GLU A 90 -23.47 -12.64 -4.38
N VAL A 91 -22.41 -13.02 -3.66
CA VAL A 91 -22.16 -12.51 -2.29
C VAL A 91 -22.12 -10.98 -2.26
N GLU A 92 -21.46 -10.33 -3.23
CA GLU A 92 -21.44 -8.87 -3.36
C GLU A 92 -22.87 -8.30 -3.49
N THR A 93 -23.65 -8.85 -4.42
CA THR A 93 -25.00 -8.40 -4.72
C THR A 93 -25.93 -8.56 -3.51
N HIS A 94 -25.89 -9.72 -2.86
CA HIS A 94 -26.70 -10.02 -1.68
C HIS A 94 -26.28 -9.16 -0.48
N THR A 95 -24.98 -9.01 -0.23
CA THR A 95 -24.47 -8.17 0.87
C THR A 95 -24.91 -6.72 0.73
N GLN A 96 -24.80 -6.17 -0.49
CA GLN A 96 -25.21 -4.79 -0.75
C GLN A 96 -26.71 -4.59 -0.45
N ALA A 97 -27.58 -5.48 -0.95
CA ALA A 97 -29.01 -5.42 -0.69
C ALA A 97 -29.35 -5.51 0.81
N ILE A 98 -28.66 -6.38 1.55
CA ILE A 98 -28.87 -6.56 3.00
C ILE A 98 -28.42 -5.32 3.79
N VAL A 99 -27.27 -4.75 3.46
CA VAL A 99 -26.73 -3.58 4.16
C VAL A 99 -27.57 -2.32 3.87
N ASP A 100 -27.99 -2.13 2.62
CA ASP A 100 -28.86 -1.00 2.25
C ASP A 100 -30.19 -1.06 3.01
N TRP A 101 -30.79 -2.25 3.09
CA TRP A 101 -31.99 -2.48 3.90
C TRP A 101 -31.74 -2.19 5.38
N ALA A 102 -30.65 -2.72 5.96
CA ALA A 102 -30.33 -2.52 7.37
C ALA A 102 -30.07 -1.04 7.71
N LYS A 103 -29.47 -0.28 6.79
CA LYS A 103 -29.26 1.15 6.92
C LYS A 103 -30.56 1.94 6.89
N GLN A 104 -31.51 1.54 6.06
CA GLN A 104 -32.81 2.19 5.95
C GLN A 104 -33.69 1.95 7.18
N HIS A 105 -33.66 0.74 7.73
CA HIS A 105 -34.57 0.30 8.80
C HIS A 105 -33.94 0.23 10.20
N GLY A 106 -32.63 0.47 10.32
CA GLY A 106 -31.88 0.49 11.57
C GLY A 106 -32.13 1.73 12.45
N PRO A 107 -31.29 1.97 13.48
CA PRO A 107 -30.05 1.25 13.79
C PRO A 107 -30.32 -0.15 14.38
N LEU A 108 -29.57 -1.14 13.93
CA LEU A 108 -29.62 -2.51 14.46
C LEU A 108 -28.49 -2.74 15.47
N GLU A 109 -28.74 -3.57 16.48
CA GLU A 109 -27.69 -3.97 17.42
C GLU A 109 -26.65 -4.84 16.71
N GLY A 110 -27.11 -5.81 15.91
CA GLY A 110 -26.22 -6.68 15.17
C GLY A 110 -26.82 -7.20 13.88
N LEU A 111 -25.93 -7.52 12.94
CA LEU A 111 -26.28 -8.03 11.62
C LEU A 111 -25.41 -9.25 11.31
N GLY A 112 -26.03 -10.29 10.77
CA GLY A 112 -25.35 -11.51 10.35
C GLY A 112 -25.97 -12.07 9.08
N VAL A 113 -25.22 -12.96 8.43
CA VAL A 113 -25.70 -13.71 7.26
C VAL A 113 -25.58 -15.21 7.49
N ASP A 114 -26.53 -15.96 6.95
CA ASP A 114 -26.51 -17.42 6.84
C ASP A 114 -26.54 -17.78 5.34
N VAL A 115 -25.38 -18.12 4.80
CA VAL A 115 -25.19 -18.39 3.36
C VAL A 115 -25.22 -19.89 3.11
N ALA A 116 -26.20 -20.34 2.32
CA ALA A 116 -26.32 -21.73 1.89
C ALA A 116 -25.62 -21.97 0.54
N ASN A 117 -25.27 -23.25 0.28
CA ASN A 117 -24.64 -23.75 -0.96
C ASN A 117 -23.22 -23.23 -1.24
N VAL A 118 -22.49 -22.82 -0.21
CA VAL A 118 -21.12 -22.30 -0.34
C VAL A 118 -20.13 -23.13 0.50
N ASP A 119 -18.87 -23.15 0.09
CA ASP A 119 -17.80 -23.67 0.94
C ASP A 119 -17.41 -22.66 2.04
N ALA A 120 -16.53 -23.09 2.95
CA ALA A 120 -16.08 -22.25 4.05
C ALA A 120 -15.37 -20.98 3.57
N THR A 121 -14.64 -21.04 2.45
CA THR A 121 -13.87 -19.90 1.91
C THR A 121 -14.81 -18.81 1.39
N VAL A 122 -15.82 -19.17 0.59
CA VAL A 122 -16.84 -18.23 0.11
C VAL A 122 -17.71 -17.70 1.26
N GLY A 123 -18.06 -18.54 2.24
CA GLY A 123 -18.79 -18.07 3.42
C GLY A 123 -17.97 -17.12 4.31
N GLY A 124 -16.68 -17.39 4.48
CA GLY A 124 -15.74 -16.49 5.14
C GLY A 124 -15.64 -15.14 4.41
N TYR A 125 -15.59 -15.16 3.08
CA TYR A 125 -15.65 -13.94 2.25
C TYR A 125 -16.96 -13.15 2.48
N ALA A 126 -18.12 -13.82 2.50
CA ALA A 126 -19.41 -13.17 2.76
C ALA A 126 -19.48 -12.47 4.12
N ILE A 127 -18.90 -13.08 5.17
CA ILE A 127 -18.83 -12.47 6.50
C ILE A 127 -17.91 -11.26 6.51
N LYS A 128 -16.70 -11.38 5.94
CA LYS A 128 -15.77 -10.25 5.81
C LYS A 128 -16.42 -9.08 5.08
N ARG A 129 -17.11 -9.39 3.97
CA ARG A 129 -17.80 -8.39 3.15
C ARG A 129 -18.95 -7.72 3.89
N LEU A 130 -19.83 -8.50 4.52
CA LEU A 130 -20.90 -7.98 5.36
C LEU A 130 -20.34 -7.07 6.47
N ALA A 131 -19.32 -7.53 7.18
CA ALA A 131 -18.72 -6.78 8.28
C ALA A 131 -18.19 -5.43 7.83
N VAL A 132 -17.36 -5.43 6.79
CA VAL A 132 -16.73 -4.22 6.26
C VAL A 132 -17.78 -3.23 5.74
N THR A 133 -18.77 -3.70 4.98
CA THR A 133 -19.80 -2.82 4.41
C THR A 133 -20.78 -2.33 5.47
N ALA A 134 -21.28 -3.20 6.35
CA ALA A 134 -22.24 -2.84 7.39
C ALA A 134 -21.65 -1.90 8.46
N GLN A 135 -20.43 -2.19 8.95
CA GLN A 135 -19.76 -1.34 9.94
C GLN A 135 -19.34 0.00 9.33
N GLY A 136 -18.79 -0.02 8.11
CA GLY A 136 -18.43 1.19 7.38
C GLY A 136 -19.62 2.15 7.24
N GLN A 137 -20.81 1.61 6.94
CA GLN A 137 -22.04 2.39 6.76
C GLN A 137 -22.89 2.58 8.03
N ASN A 138 -22.43 2.13 9.21
CA ASN A 138 -23.18 2.20 10.47
C ASN A 138 -24.52 1.44 10.49
N ALA A 139 -24.68 0.42 9.64
CA ALA A 139 -25.93 -0.34 9.56
C ALA A 139 -26.16 -1.21 10.81
N ALA A 140 -25.08 -1.68 11.45
CA ALA A 140 -25.14 -2.43 12.70
C ALA A 140 -23.92 -2.20 13.58
N SER A 141 -24.10 -2.30 14.90
CA SER A 141 -23.01 -2.11 15.88
C SER A 141 -22.13 -3.36 16.08
N LYS A 142 -22.65 -4.54 15.72
CA LYS A 142 -21.98 -5.84 15.90
C LYS A 142 -22.20 -6.72 14.69
N ILE A 143 -21.21 -7.53 14.34
CA ILE A 143 -21.34 -8.57 13.32
C ILE A 143 -21.52 -9.91 14.01
N ILE A 144 -22.54 -10.64 13.57
CA ILE A 144 -22.96 -11.90 14.18
C ILE A 144 -22.65 -13.04 13.23
N PHE A 145 -21.95 -14.05 13.74
CA PHE A 145 -21.81 -15.33 13.05
C PHE A 145 -22.92 -16.28 13.49
N ALA A 146 -23.85 -16.56 12.58
CA ALA A 146 -24.91 -17.56 12.76
C ALA A 146 -24.53 -18.93 12.20
N GLY A 147 -23.58 -19.01 11.26
CA GLY A 147 -23.12 -20.26 10.64
C GLY A 147 -22.94 -20.11 9.13
N VAL A 148 -22.17 -21.03 8.53
CA VAL A 148 -21.98 -21.16 7.08
C VAL A 148 -22.18 -22.63 6.72
N GLY A 149 -23.05 -22.94 5.75
CA GLY A 149 -23.47 -24.31 5.47
C GLY A 149 -22.94 -24.91 4.16
N GLY A 150 -22.21 -26.05 4.29
CA GLY A 150 -22.77 -27.32 3.81
C GLY A 150 -22.20 -28.03 2.56
N ARG A 151 -20.90 -27.94 2.24
CA ARG A 151 -20.28 -28.87 1.26
C ARG A 151 -19.00 -29.54 1.80
N GLY A 152 -19.13 -30.26 2.93
CA GLY A 152 -18.08 -31.19 3.36
C GLY A 152 -18.04 -32.41 2.41
N PRO A 153 -16.87 -33.00 2.13
CA PRO A 153 -16.76 -34.20 1.31
C PRO A 153 -17.44 -35.37 2.04
N GLY A 154 -18.69 -35.69 1.68
CA GLY A 154 -19.43 -36.82 2.24
C GLY A 154 -20.82 -36.51 2.81
N VAL A 155 -21.25 -35.25 2.90
CA VAL A 155 -22.63 -34.92 3.28
C VAL A 155 -23.46 -34.82 1.99
N GLY A 156 -24.41 -35.74 1.82
CA GLY A 156 -25.28 -35.81 0.64
C GLY A 156 -25.98 -34.49 0.34
N ALA A 157 -26.22 -34.24 -0.96
CA ALA A 157 -26.76 -33.03 -1.56
C ALA A 157 -28.23 -32.71 -1.20
N THR A 158 -28.68 -32.98 0.03
CA THR A 158 -30.08 -32.89 0.44
C THR A 158 -30.30 -32.15 1.75
N ALA A 159 -29.39 -31.26 2.17
CA ALA A 159 -29.75 -30.27 3.18
C ALA A 159 -30.68 -29.24 2.51
N PRO A 160 -31.97 -29.11 2.90
CA PRO A 160 -32.89 -28.23 2.22
C PRO A 160 -32.35 -26.79 2.29
N ALA A 161 -32.34 -26.10 1.15
CA ALA A 161 -32.48 -24.66 1.16
C ALA A 161 -33.82 -24.33 1.85
N ALA A 162 -33.88 -23.28 2.66
CA ALA A 162 -35.12 -22.74 3.24
C ALA A 162 -35.78 -23.54 4.39
N SER A 163 -35.07 -23.83 5.48
CA SER A 163 -35.72 -24.02 6.79
C SER A 163 -35.76 -22.69 7.56
N SER A 164 -36.92 -22.37 8.14
CA SER A 164 -37.08 -21.27 9.12
C SER A 164 -36.22 -21.47 10.37
N ASP A 165 -35.72 -22.69 10.61
CA ASP A 165 -34.90 -23.03 11.76
C ASP A 165 -33.51 -22.40 11.67
N LEU A 166 -33.10 -21.70 12.73
CA LEU A 166 -31.78 -21.08 12.84
C LEU A 166 -30.70 -22.16 12.80
N ARG A 167 -29.89 -22.18 11.73
CA ARG A 167 -28.67 -22.99 11.71
C ARG A 167 -27.70 -22.33 12.67
N LEU A 168 -27.19 -23.08 13.63
CA LEU A 168 -26.29 -22.56 14.65
C LEU A 168 -24.89 -23.19 14.46
N PRO A 169 -23.82 -22.45 14.76
CA PRO A 169 -22.46 -22.93 14.59
C PRO A 169 -22.17 -24.16 15.46
N THR A 170 -21.42 -25.10 14.88
CA THR A 170 -20.74 -26.18 15.60
C THR A 170 -19.26 -25.82 15.79
N PRO A 171 -18.55 -26.45 16.75
CA PRO A 171 -17.10 -26.27 16.90
C PRO A 171 -16.31 -26.48 15.59
N ASP A 172 -16.73 -27.42 14.75
CA ASP A 172 -16.08 -27.68 13.45
C ASP A 172 -16.27 -26.52 12.46
N SER A 173 -17.47 -25.93 12.41
CA SER A 173 -17.74 -24.76 11.57
C SER A 173 -16.98 -23.51 12.05
N LEU A 174 -16.72 -23.40 13.36
CA LEU A 174 -15.91 -22.33 13.95
C LEU A 174 -14.44 -22.49 13.58
N ASN A 175 -13.91 -23.72 13.59
CA ASN A 175 -12.56 -24.01 13.10
C ASN A 175 -12.43 -23.71 11.60
N ALA A 176 -13.41 -24.11 10.79
CA ALA A 176 -13.42 -23.79 9.36
C ALA A 176 -13.43 -22.28 9.10
N LEU A 177 -14.20 -21.51 9.88
CA LEU A 177 -14.19 -20.04 9.82
C LEU A 177 -12.81 -19.46 10.19
N TYR A 178 -12.19 -19.99 11.24
CA TYR A 178 -10.88 -19.54 11.71
C TYR A 178 -9.79 -19.65 10.64
N GLU A 179 -9.78 -20.76 9.89
CA GLU A 179 -8.84 -20.98 8.79
C GLU A 179 -9.00 -19.96 7.65
N THR A 180 -10.19 -19.35 7.49
CA THR A 180 -10.42 -18.30 6.49
C THR A 180 -9.95 -16.90 6.94
N GLY A 181 -9.66 -16.71 8.23
CA GLY A 181 -9.37 -15.39 8.81
C GLY A 181 -10.62 -14.51 9.05
N ALA A 182 -11.83 -15.00 8.81
CA ALA A 182 -13.06 -14.23 8.97
C ALA A 182 -13.46 -14.03 10.45
N GLN A 183 -12.90 -14.77 11.39
CA GLN A 183 -13.15 -14.62 12.84
C GLN A 183 -12.86 -13.21 13.36
N ALA A 184 -11.88 -12.51 12.78
CA ALA A 184 -11.57 -11.12 13.15
C ALA A 184 -12.74 -10.17 12.86
N TYR A 185 -13.55 -10.48 11.85
CA TYR A 185 -14.67 -9.67 11.35
C TYR A 185 -15.99 -9.92 12.09
N VAL A 186 -15.99 -10.85 13.04
CA VAL A 186 -17.15 -11.21 13.84
C VAL A 186 -17.00 -10.66 15.24
N ASP A 187 -18.05 -10.10 15.83
CA ASP A 187 -18.04 -9.63 17.22
C ASP A 187 -18.76 -10.62 18.16
N VAL A 188 -19.73 -11.35 17.61
CA VAL A 188 -20.61 -12.27 18.35
C VAL A 188 -20.69 -13.63 17.64
N LEU A 189 -20.50 -14.70 18.41
CA LEU A 189 -20.81 -16.07 17.99
C LEU A 189 -22.20 -16.44 18.52
N LEU A 190 -23.14 -16.76 17.62
CA LEU A 190 -24.35 -17.47 18.05
C LEU A 190 -23.98 -18.92 18.40
N ALA A 191 -24.66 -19.49 19.37
CA ALA A 191 -24.49 -20.90 19.73
C ALA A 191 -25.81 -21.48 20.23
N ASP A 192 -26.05 -22.77 19.99
CA ASP A 192 -27.09 -23.47 20.74
C ASP A 192 -26.70 -23.52 22.22
N SER A 193 -27.68 -23.38 23.11
CA SER A 193 -27.48 -23.52 24.56
C SER A 193 -26.65 -24.76 24.96
N ALA A 194 -26.80 -25.89 24.27
CA ALA A 194 -26.03 -27.11 24.52
C ALA A 194 -24.53 -26.98 24.16
N ASN A 195 -24.18 -26.08 23.25
CA ASN A 195 -22.82 -25.90 22.75
C ASN A 195 -22.07 -24.74 23.41
N VAL A 196 -22.74 -23.88 24.19
CA VAL A 196 -22.15 -22.67 24.80
C VAL A 196 -20.83 -22.97 25.50
N LYS A 197 -20.79 -24.01 26.34
CA LYS A 197 -19.59 -24.39 27.09
C LYS A 197 -18.42 -24.79 26.18
N SER A 198 -18.70 -25.52 25.10
CA SER A 198 -17.68 -25.89 24.11
C SER A 198 -17.19 -24.68 23.29
N THR A 199 -18.10 -23.77 22.94
CA THR A 199 -17.77 -22.50 22.26
C THR A 199 -16.95 -21.58 23.16
N ALA A 200 -17.25 -21.52 24.46
CA ALA A 200 -16.49 -20.75 25.44
C ALA A 200 -15.06 -21.27 25.59
N ALA A 201 -14.87 -22.59 25.63
CA ALA A 201 -13.54 -23.19 25.62
C ALA A 201 -12.76 -22.86 24.33
N TRP A 202 -13.43 -22.90 23.17
CA TRP A 202 -12.84 -22.53 21.89
C TRP A 202 -12.43 -21.05 21.83
N ILE A 203 -13.28 -20.14 22.29
CA ILE A 203 -13.01 -18.70 22.39
C ILE A 203 -11.78 -18.44 23.27
N LEU A 204 -11.70 -19.11 24.43
CA LEU A 204 -10.57 -18.95 25.35
C LEU A 204 -9.23 -19.35 24.69
N GLU A 205 -9.24 -20.38 23.85
CA GLU A 205 -8.05 -20.84 23.13
C GLU A 205 -7.71 -19.96 21.92
N LYS A 206 -8.71 -19.55 21.14
CA LYS A 206 -8.51 -18.95 19.80
C LYS A 206 -8.67 -17.43 19.77
N ASP A 207 -9.70 -16.89 20.41
CA ASP A 207 -9.99 -15.46 20.39
C ASP A 207 -10.88 -15.01 21.56
N PRO A 208 -10.30 -14.67 22.73
CA PRO A 208 -11.05 -14.39 23.95
C PRO A 208 -11.90 -13.11 23.91
N ALA A 209 -11.82 -12.31 22.85
CA ALA A 209 -12.56 -11.06 22.71
C ALA A 209 -14.02 -11.27 22.24
N LYS A 210 -14.37 -12.46 21.74
CA LYS A 210 -15.69 -12.74 21.16
C LYS A 210 -16.75 -12.94 22.23
N LYS A 211 -17.95 -12.43 21.98
CA LYS A 211 -19.12 -12.67 22.83
C LYS A 211 -19.89 -13.89 22.34
N ILE A 212 -20.45 -14.65 23.27
CA ILE A 212 -21.39 -15.73 22.94
C ILE A 212 -22.81 -15.25 23.20
N TRP A 213 -23.67 -15.40 22.20
CA TRP A 213 -25.11 -15.27 22.32
C TRP A 213 -25.74 -16.65 22.13
N ALA A 214 -26.37 -17.16 23.18
CA ALA A 214 -27.00 -18.45 23.18
C ALA A 214 -28.42 -18.38 22.63
N VAL A 215 -28.81 -19.37 21.84
CA VAL A 215 -30.21 -19.62 21.49
C VAL A 215 -30.69 -20.79 22.34
N VAL A 216 -31.70 -20.53 23.16
CA VAL A 216 -32.11 -21.38 24.27
C VAL A 216 -33.46 -21.98 23.96
N ASN A 217 -33.49 -23.30 23.80
CA ASN A 217 -34.71 -24.08 23.65
C ASN A 217 -35.21 -24.49 25.04
N PRO A 218 -36.25 -23.85 25.62
CA PRO A 218 -36.61 -24.08 27.01
C PRO A 218 -37.09 -25.50 27.26
N GLN A 219 -36.58 -26.14 28.31
CA GLN A 219 -36.92 -27.49 28.75
C GLN A 219 -37.45 -27.52 30.20
N SER A 220 -37.21 -26.44 30.95
CA SER A 220 -37.57 -26.30 32.35
C SER A 220 -38.92 -25.56 32.49
N PRO A 221 -39.72 -25.88 33.52
CA PRO A 221 -40.95 -25.11 33.80
C PRO A 221 -40.68 -23.60 33.91
N ASN A 222 -39.58 -23.22 34.57
CA ASN A 222 -39.08 -21.85 34.56
C ASN A 222 -38.06 -21.64 33.44
N VAL A 223 -38.49 -20.98 32.35
CA VAL A 223 -37.63 -20.68 31.19
C VAL A 223 -36.36 -19.91 31.57
N PHE A 224 -36.42 -19.05 32.58
CA PHE A 224 -35.23 -18.31 33.02
C PHE A 224 -34.12 -19.21 33.53
N PHE A 225 -34.44 -20.41 34.05
CA PHE A 225 -33.42 -21.37 34.45
C PHE A 225 -32.56 -21.82 33.28
N ASP A 226 -33.17 -22.13 32.13
CA ASP A 226 -32.43 -22.59 30.95
C ASP A 226 -31.60 -21.44 30.35
N VAL A 227 -32.13 -20.20 30.37
CA VAL A 227 -31.38 -19.00 29.98
C VAL A 227 -30.19 -18.77 30.92
N SER A 228 -30.42 -18.82 32.23
CA SER A 228 -29.38 -18.69 33.24
C SER A 228 -28.33 -19.79 33.16
N ARG A 229 -28.68 -21.01 32.74
CA ARG A 229 -27.70 -22.08 32.48
C ARG A 229 -26.77 -21.69 31.34
N ALA A 230 -27.32 -21.20 30.22
CA ALA A 230 -26.49 -20.74 29.11
C ALA A 230 -25.59 -19.56 29.53
N LEU A 231 -26.09 -18.62 30.34
CA LEU A 231 -25.28 -17.52 30.87
C LEU A 231 -24.15 -18.03 31.79
N ALA A 232 -24.43 -19.01 32.65
CA ALA A 232 -23.44 -19.64 33.53
C ALA A 232 -22.37 -20.44 32.76
N ASP A 233 -22.74 -21.02 31.61
CA ASP A 233 -21.81 -21.73 30.72
C ASP A 233 -20.92 -20.79 29.88
N GLY A 234 -21.12 -19.46 29.97
CA GLY A 234 -20.27 -18.45 29.36
C GLY A 234 -20.96 -17.54 28.33
N ALA A 235 -22.28 -17.67 28.13
CA ALA A 235 -23.00 -16.73 27.27
C ALA A 235 -23.16 -15.35 27.94
N THR A 236 -22.98 -14.30 27.16
CA THR A 236 -23.30 -12.92 27.60
C THR A 236 -24.76 -12.56 27.36
N ARG A 237 -25.45 -13.35 26.52
CA ARG A 237 -26.87 -13.17 26.24
C ARG A 237 -27.54 -14.50 25.91
N GLY A 238 -28.76 -14.72 26.37
CA GLY A 238 -29.58 -15.88 25.98
C GLY A 238 -30.90 -15.47 25.33
N TYR A 239 -31.15 -15.95 24.12
CA TYR A 239 -32.39 -15.74 23.38
C TYR A 239 -33.31 -16.93 23.51
N VAL A 240 -34.49 -16.74 24.09
CA VAL A 240 -35.51 -17.78 24.23
C VAL A 240 -36.11 -18.10 22.85
N ASN A 241 -36.01 -19.36 22.44
CA ASN A 241 -36.51 -19.85 21.16
C ASN A 241 -37.93 -20.44 21.28
N THR A 242 -38.88 -19.60 21.63
CA THR A 242 -40.33 -19.91 21.64
C THR A 242 -41.09 -18.71 21.09
N PRO A 243 -42.37 -18.85 20.67
CA PRO A 243 -43.15 -17.73 20.15
C PRO A 243 -43.15 -16.54 21.12
N ALA A 244 -42.71 -15.38 20.65
CA ALA A 244 -42.60 -14.16 21.44
C ALA A 244 -44.00 -13.61 21.77
N THR A 245 -44.53 -13.95 22.94
CA THR A 245 -45.77 -13.37 23.46
C THR A 245 -45.48 -12.07 24.22
N ALA A 246 -46.47 -11.16 24.32
CA ALA A 246 -46.32 -9.93 25.09
C ALA A 246 -45.94 -10.20 26.56
N GLU A 247 -46.44 -11.29 27.12
CA GLU A 247 -46.15 -11.75 28.48
C GLU A 247 -44.69 -12.22 28.62
N LEU A 248 -44.18 -13.02 27.68
CA LEU A 248 -42.78 -13.45 27.67
C LEU A 248 -41.83 -12.25 27.54
N LEU A 249 -42.14 -11.31 26.65
CA LEU A 249 -41.34 -10.10 26.46
C LEU A 249 -41.32 -9.22 27.72
N ALA A 250 -42.46 -9.07 28.42
CA ALA A 250 -42.53 -8.37 29.70
C ALA A 250 -41.71 -9.09 30.79
N SER A 251 -41.80 -10.41 30.85
CA SER A 251 -40.97 -11.25 31.73
C SER A 251 -39.48 -11.04 31.46
N LEU A 252 -39.03 -11.09 30.20
CA LEU A 252 -37.62 -10.90 29.82
C LEU A 252 -37.12 -9.49 30.21
N ALA A 253 -37.93 -8.45 30.02
CA ALA A 253 -37.60 -7.10 30.48
C ALA A 253 -37.43 -7.03 32.01
N SER A 254 -38.22 -7.79 32.77
CA SER A 254 -38.05 -7.89 34.23
C SER A 254 -36.80 -8.68 34.62
N PHE A 255 -36.46 -9.73 33.88
CA PHE A 255 -35.22 -10.49 34.08
C PHE A 255 -33.98 -9.63 33.84
N ASP A 256 -33.94 -8.89 32.74
CA ASP A 256 -32.84 -7.96 32.43
C ASP A 256 -32.69 -6.89 33.51
N ARG A 257 -33.81 -6.37 34.05
CA ARG A 257 -33.79 -5.43 35.17
C ARG A 257 -33.19 -6.04 36.44
N ALA A 258 -33.46 -7.32 36.73
CA ALA A 258 -32.86 -8.01 37.87
C ALA A 258 -31.32 -8.14 37.71
N LEU A 259 -30.83 -8.24 36.48
CA LEU A 259 -29.42 -8.41 36.10
C LEU A 259 -28.70 -7.10 35.69
N ILE A 260 -29.23 -5.92 36.05
CA ILE A 260 -28.51 -4.66 35.85
C ILE A 260 -27.28 -4.58 36.77
N GLY A 261 -26.10 -4.46 36.17
CA GLY A 261 -24.81 -4.37 36.85
C GLY A 261 -23.83 -5.46 36.44
N ASP A 262 -22.75 -5.60 37.20
CA ASP A 262 -21.63 -6.52 36.99
C ASP A 262 -21.86 -7.89 37.63
N TYR A 263 -22.90 -8.60 37.19
CA TYR A 263 -23.20 -9.94 37.67
C TYR A 263 -22.24 -10.99 37.11
N ALA A 264 -21.81 -11.91 37.97
CA ALA A 264 -21.03 -13.10 37.62
C ALA A 264 -21.69 -14.36 38.16
N TYR A 265 -21.54 -15.48 37.45
CA TYR A 265 -22.04 -16.79 37.90
C TYR A 265 -21.31 -17.23 39.17
N ASP A 266 -22.06 -17.55 40.22
CA ASP A 266 -21.52 -18.07 41.47
C ASP A 266 -21.65 -19.60 41.52
N ALA A 267 -20.58 -20.29 41.09
CA ALA A 267 -20.47 -21.75 41.18
C ALA A 267 -20.32 -22.27 42.63
N THR A 268 -20.02 -21.37 43.59
CA THR A 268 -19.82 -21.71 45.00
C THR A 268 -21.10 -21.64 45.82
N ALA A 269 -22.13 -20.95 45.33
CA ALA A 269 -23.43 -20.87 45.97
C ALA A 269 -23.98 -22.27 46.32
N ARG A 270 -24.43 -22.42 47.57
CA ARG A 270 -25.06 -23.64 48.08
C ARG A 270 -26.48 -23.31 48.54
N ILE A 271 -27.39 -23.28 47.57
CA ILE A 271 -28.82 -23.04 47.80
C ILE A 271 -29.51 -24.40 47.77
N ASP A 272 -30.06 -24.81 48.91
CA ASP A 272 -30.83 -26.06 49.00
C ASP A 272 -32.29 -25.77 48.66
N MET A 273 -32.88 -26.61 47.80
CA MET A 273 -34.30 -26.56 47.49
C MET A 273 -35.06 -27.52 48.41
N LEU A 274 -36.16 -27.05 48.99
CA LEU A 274 -37.03 -27.83 49.87
C LEU A 274 -38.47 -27.90 49.32
N ASP A 275 -39.18 -28.98 49.60
CA ASP A 275 -40.62 -29.06 49.40
C ASP A 275 -41.38 -28.20 50.44
N ALA A 276 -42.70 -28.06 50.27
CA ALA A 276 -43.55 -27.33 51.21
C ALA A 276 -43.57 -27.91 52.66
N LYS A 277 -43.05 -29.14 52.86
CA LYS A 277 -42.91 -29.78 54.18
C LYS A 277 -41.51 -29.55 54.77
N GLY A 278 -40.60 -28.90 54.05
CA GLY A 278 -39.23 -28.63 54.44
C GLY A 278 -38.26 -29.79 54.21
N ASN A 279 -38.62 -30.79 53.42
CA ASN A 279 -37.72 -31.87 53.01
C ASN A 279 -36.88 -31.41 51.80
N LYS A 280 -35.59 -31.76 51.77
CA LYS A 280 -34.73 -31.44 50.64
C LYS A 280 -35.20 -32.18 49.38
N ILE A 281 -35.27 -31.45 48.27
CA ILE A 281 -35.59 -31.97 46.93
C ILE A 281 -34.39 -31.78 46.00
N ASP A 282 -34.26 -32.68 45.03
CA ASP A 282 -33.22 -32.60 44.01
C ASP A 282 -33.65 -31.67 42.86
N GLU A 283 -33.73 -30.37 43.19
CA GLU A 283 -34.05 -29.33 42.22
C GLU A 283 -32.84 -28.41 42.02
N PRO A 284 -32.33 -28.26 40.78
CA PRO A 284 -31.20 -27.40 40.52
C PRO A 284 -31.59 -25.92 40.54
N VAL A 285 -30.66 -25.09 40.99
CA VAL A 285 -30.80 -23.64 41.10
C VAL A 285 -29.50 -22.98 40.68
N ILE A 286 -29.60 -21.84 40.00
CA ILE A 286 -28.46 -21.05 39.52
C ILE A 286 -28.42 -19.74 40.27
N ALA A 287 -27.23 -19.32 40.68
CA ALA A 287 -27.01 -18.06 41.37
C ALA A 287 -26.02 -17.18 40.61
N PHE A 288 -26.31 -15.88 40.55
CA PHE A 288 -25.38 -14.85 40.09
C PHE A 288 -25.18 -13.82 41.18
N VAL A 289 -23.95 -13.35 41.37
CA VAL A 289 -23.61 -12.34 42.38
C VAL A 289 -23.10 -11.08 41.70
N ARG A 290 -23.55 -9.92 42.17
CA ARG A 290 -23.10 -8.61 41.68
C ARG A 290 -21.85 -8.14 42.42
N GLY A 291 -20.82 -7.72 41.69
CA GLY A 291 -19.54 -7.28 42.26
C GLY A 291 -19.65 -5.99 43.10
N GLU A 292 -20.57 -5.09 42.74
CA GLU A 292 -20.77 -3.79 43.40
C GLU A 292 -21.25 -3.91 44.85
N ASP A 293 -22.21 -4.79 45.14
CA ASP A 293 -22.91 -4.84 46.44
C ASP A 293 -23.29 -6.25 46.91
N LEU A 294 -22.76 -7.30 46.27
CA LEU A 294 -23.04 -8.71 46.57
C LEU A 294 -24.52 -9.09 46.45
N ARG A 295 -25.35 -8.28 45.78
CA ARG A 295 -26.73 -8.65 45.46
C ARG A 295 -26.71 -9.94 44.66
N THR A 296 -27.50 -10.92 45.11
CA THR A 296 -27.53 -12.26 44.52
C THR A 296 -28.85 -12.49 43.82
N VAL A 297 -28.78 -12.89 42.55
CA VAL A 297 -29.91 -13.32 41.73
C VAL A 297 -30.00 -14.84 41.83
N ILE A 298 -31.19 -15.37 42.11
CA ILE A 298 -31.46 -16.80 42.31
C ILE A 298 -32.51 -17.25 41.30
N VAL A 299 -32.16 -18.25 40.49
CA VAL A 299 -32.98 -18.74 39.39
C VAL A 299 -33.21 -20.25 39.58
N PRO A 300 -34.38 -20.65 40.11
CA PRO A 300 -34.71 -22.07 40.28
C PRO A 300 -35.23 -22.68 38.97
N ARG A 301 -35.04 -23.99 38.77
CA ARG A 301 -35.70 -24.75 37.68
C ARG A 301 -37.22 -24.68 37.80
N GLY A 302 -37.71 -24.67 39.04
CA GLY A 302 -39.10 -24.59 39.45
C GLY A 302 -39.91 -25.84 39.12
N ASP A 303 -41.08 -25.92 39.75
CA ASP A 303 -42.11 -26.93 39.50
C ASP A 303 -43.42 -26.23 39.08
N ALA A 304 -44.10 -26.74 38.06
CA ALA A 304 -45.36 -26.15 37.59
C ALA A 304 -46.56 -26.42 38.52
N ALA A 305 -46.48 -27.46 39.35
CA ALA A 305 -47.56 -27.97 40.19
C ALA A 305 -47.39 -27.68 41.68
N ALA A 306 -46.15 -27.54 42.18
CA ALA A 306 -45.85 -27.43 43.60
C ALA A 306 -45.08 -26.15 43.97
N SER A 307 -45.35 -25.61 45.16
CA SER A 307 -44.50 -24.58 45.78
C SER A 307 -43.25 -25.23 46.38
N THR A 308 -42.12 -24.55 46.25
CA THR A 308 -40.84 -24.97 46.81
C THR A 308 -40.27 -23.86 47.70
N ILE A 309 -39.20 -24.15 48.45
CA ILE A 309 -38.55 -23.19 49.33
C ILE A 309 -37.06 -23.20 49.01
N ALA A 310 -36.50 -22.06 48.64
CA ALA A 310 -35.04 -21.90 48.55
C ALA A 310 -34.48 -21.60 49.93
N SER A 311 -33.48 -22.37 50.32
CA SER A 311 -32.80 -22.27 51.60
C SER A 311 -31.37 -21.78 51.39
N LEU A 312 -31.11 -20.53 51.75
CA LEU A 312 -29.80 -19.89 51.64
C LEU A 312 -29.02 -20.00 52.96
N ALA A 313 -27.70 -20.09 52.85
CA ALA A 313 -26.82 -20.22 54.01
C ALA A 313 -26.68 -18.88 54.77
N GLY A 314 -26.97 -18.88 56.06
CA GLY A 314 -26.74 -17.75 56.97
C GLY A 314 -27.89 -16.75 57.08
N ASP A 315 -27.70 -15.78 57.97
CA ASP A 315 -28.54 -14.61 58.21
C ASP A 315 -28.06 -13.37 57.43
N TYR A 316 -27.16 -13.54 56.46
CA TYR A 316 -26.57 -12.46 55.68
C TYR A 316 -27.47 -11.93 54.55
N TYR A 317 -28.62 -12.55 54.29
CA TYR A 317 -29.51 -12.15 53.20
C TYR A 317 -30.75 -11.41 53.72
N LYS A 318 -31.21 -10.41 52.98
CA LYS A 318 -32.44 -9.64 53.27
C LYS A 318 -33.13 -9.19 51.99
N GLY A 319 -34.35 -8.65 52.17
CA GLY A 319 -35.10 -7.99 51.11
C GLY A 319 -35.29 -8.81 49.83
N PRO A 320 -35.78 -10.07 49.91
CA PRO A 320 -36.03 -10.85 48.71
C PRO A 320 -37.10 -10.19 47.86
N ARG A 321 -36.80 -10.03 46.57
CA ARG A 321 -37.72 -9.48 45.57
C ARG A 321 -37.87 -10.49 44.45
N ARG A 322 -39.09 -10.66 43.94
CA ARG A 322 -39.40 -11.48 42.78
C ARG A 322 -39.59 -10.59 41.56
N TYR A 323 -39.01 -10.97 40.44
CA TYR A 323 -39.18 -10.32 39.14
C TYR A 323 -39.93 -11.30 38.22
N ASP A 324 -41.09 -10.89 37.73
CA ASP A 324 -41.95 -11.65 36.82
C ASP A 324 -42.58 -10.73 35.74
N ALA A 325 -43.52 -11.23 34.94
CA ALA A 325 -44.20 -10.45 33.88
C ALA A 325 -44.94 -9.22 34.43
N ALA A 326 -45.36 -9.23 35.70
CA ALA A 326 -46.04 -8.12 36.36
C ALA A 326 -45.08 -7.12 37.02
N GLY A 327 -43.76 -7.33 36.90
CA GLY A 327 -42.71 -6.47 37.43
C GLY A 327 -42.03 -7.03 38.69
N ASP A 328 -41.39 -6.15 39.45
CA ASP A 328 -40.73 -6.48 40.71
C ASP A 328 -41.67 -6.35 41.90
N LYS A 329 -41.68 -7.37 42.77
CA LYS A 329 -42.54 -7.43 43.97
C LYS A 329 -41.75 -7.96 45.15
N ASP A 330 -42.03 -7.46 46.34
CA ASP A 330 -41.42 -7.98 47.56
C ASP A 330 -41.98 -9.37 47.88
N VAL A 331 -41.10 -10.26 48.33
CA VAL A 331 -41.50 -11.62 48.74
C VAL A 331 -41.78 -11.60 50.24
N THR A 332 -43.04 -11.83 50.60
CA THR A 332 -43.48 -11.85 52.00
C THR A 332 -43.44 -13.24 52.62
N ASP A 333 -43.41 -14.29 51.81
CA ASP A 333 -43.26 -15.67 52.26
C ASP A 333 -41.78 -15.97 52.52
N VAL A 334 -41.28 -15.46 53.65
CA VAL A 334 -39.89 -15.58 54.07
C VAL A 334 -39.81 -16.09 55.49
N GLY A 335 -38.78 -16.87 55.80
CA GLY A 335 -38.59 -17.42 57.13
C GLY A 335 -37.12 -17.61 57.47
N THR A 336 -36.84 -17.84 58.75
CA THR A 336 -35.52 -18.26 59.22
C THR A 336 -35.65 -19.55 60.00
N LYS A 337 -34.83 -20.55 59.65
CA LYS A 337 -34.82 -21.85 60.34
C LYS A 337 -33.42 -22.44 60.35
N GLY A 338 -32.90 -22.76 61.53
CA GLY A 338 -31.58 -23.40 61.68
C GLY A 338 -30.42 -22.56 61.13
N GLY A 339 -30.46 -21.23 61.26
CA GLY A 339 -29.43 -20.34 60.73
C GLY A 339 -29.43 -20.19 59.20
N ARG A 340 -30.56 -20.49 58.55
CA ARG A 340 -30.75 -20.35 57.10
C ARG A 340 -31.87 -19.38 56.79
N PHE A 341 -31.71 -18.60 55.72
CA PHE A 341 -32.73 -17.73 55.17
C PHE A 341 -33.58 -18.50 54.15
N LEU A 342 -34.89 -18.55 54.38
CA LEU A 342 -35.84 -19.31 53.57
C LEU A 342 -36.69 -18.35 52.74
N ILE A 343 -36.85 -18.66 51.46
CA ILE A 343 -37.68 -17.91 50.52
C ILE A 343 -38.70 -18.87 49.91
N GLY A 344 -39.97 -18.61 50.13
CA GLY A 344 -41.08 -19.33 49.51
C GLY A 344 -41.14 -19.03 48.02
N MET A 345 -41.15 -20.08 47.21
CA MET A 345 -41.22 -20.03 45.76
C MET A 345 -42.56 -20.63 45.31
N PRO A 346 -43.39 -19.85 44.59
CA PRO A 346 -44.66 -20.36 44.11
C PRO A 346 -44.47 -21.32 42.93
N PRO A 347 -45.50 -22.13 42.59
CA PRO A 347 -45.47 -22.94 41.38
C PRO A 347 -45.29 -22.05 40.14
N VAL A 348 -44.53 -22.55 39.17
CA VAL A 348 -44.20 -21.82 37.95
C VAL A 348 -45.42 -21.75 37.04
N LYS A 349 -46.18 -20.66 37.16
CA LYS A 349 -47.23 -20.28 36.20
C LYS A 349 -46.72 -19.32 35.13
N GLN A 350 -45.66 -18.57 35.46
CA GLN A 350 -44.96 -17.63 34.60
C GLN A 350 -43.47 -17.66 34.98
N PRO A 351 -42.55 -17.36 34.05
CA PRO A 351 -41.12 -17.26 34.36
C PRO A 351 -40.85 -16.19 35.42
N PHE A 352 -40.04 -16.52 36.43
CA PHE A 352 -39.66 -15.60 37.49
C PHE A 352 -38.21 -15.81 37.95
N VAL A 353 -37.63 -14.76 38.54
CA VAL A 353 -36.33 -14.80 39.22
C VAL A 353 -36.42 -14.06 40.54
N PHE A 354 -35.59 -14.44 41.51
CA PHE A 354 -35.50 -13.75 42.79
C PHE A 354 -34.18 -12.99 42.92
N THR A 355 -34.21 -11.85 43.59
CA THR A 355 -33.00 -11.16 44.04
C THR A 355 -33.01 -11.05 45.55
N VAL A 356 -31.87 -11.27 46.18
CA VAL A 356 -31.64 -11.01 47.61
C VAL A 356 -30.49 -10.05 47.78
N GLU A 357 -30.61 -9.16 48.76
CA GLU A 357 -29.54 -8.26 49.16
C GLU A 357 -28.68 -8.90 50.23
N HIS A 358 -27.40 -8.55 50.27
CA HIS A 358 -26.50 -8.95 51.33
C HIS A 358 -26.53 -7.92 52.48
N ASN A 359 -26.36 -8.36 53.72
CA ASN A 359 -26.39 -7.51 54.93
C ASN A 359 -25.12 -6.68 55.08
N ASP A 360 -23.98 -7.22 54.65
CA ASP A 360 -22.69 -6.55 54.67
C ASP A 360 -22.45 -5.80 53.34
N ALA A 361 -22.11 -4.50 53.42
CA ALA A 361 -21.48 -3.81 52.30
C ALA A 361 -20.05 -4.35 52.11
N PRO A 362 -19.58 -4.60 50.89
CA PRO A 362 -18.26 -5.19 50.67
C PRO A 362 -17.17 -4.33 51.31
N ARG A 363 -16.23 -4.97 52.04
CA ARG A 363 -14.95 -4.33 52.36
C ARG A 363 -14.31 -3.95 51.03
N ALA A 364 -13.96 -2.67 50.85
CA ALA A 364 -13.54 -2.04 49.59
C ALA A 364 -12.43 -2.73 48.77
N ASN A 365 -11.84 -3.83 49.28
CA ASN A 365 -10.67 -4.49 48.72
C ASN A 365 -10.89 -5.97 48.31
N VAL A 366 -12.08 -6.58 48.45
CA VAL A 366 -12.24 -8.05 48.23
C VAL A 366 -12.75 -8.45 46.84
N THR A 367 -13.45 -7.59 46.09
CA THR A 367 -14.02 -7.98 44.79
C THR A 367 -13.26 -7.49 43.55
N LYS A 368 -12.35 -6.51 43.67
CA LYS A 368 -11.58 -6.03 42.50
C LYS A 368 -10.44 -6.95 42.09
N GLU A 369 -9.82 -7.69 43.01
CA GLU A 369 -8.65 -8.53 42.68
C GLU A 369 -9.01 -9.85 41.99
N ALA A 370 -10.26 -10.32 42.07
CA ALA A 370 -10.74 -11.49 41.32
C ALA A 370 -11.46 -11.14 40.01
N MET A 371 -11.89 -9.88 39.82
CA MET A 371 -12.73 -9.46 38.68
C MET A 371 -12.03 -8.53 37.67
N ASN A 372 -10.81 -8.05 37.95
CA ASN A 372 -10.02 -7.27 36.98
C ASN A 372 -9.00 -8.15 36.24
N ILE A 373 -9.48 -9.05 35.39
CA ILE A 373 -8.76 -9.41 34.15
C ILE A 373 -9.38 -8.59 33.02
N SER A 374 -9.37 -7.27 33.17
CA SER A 374 -9.45 -6.36 32.03
C SER A 374 -8.17 -5.53 32.01
N GLY A 375 -7.03 -6.22 31.93
CA GLY A 375 -5.89 -5.60 31.26
C GLY A 375 -6.39 -5.20 29.89
N GLN A 376 -6.43 -3.90 29.58
CA GLN A 376 -6.74 -3.43 28.23
C GLN A 376 -5.80 -4.16 27.28
N ARG A 377 -6.31 -5.18 26.61
CA ARG A 377 -5.60 -5.90 25.56
C ARG A 377 -5.23 -4.86 24.51
N GLY A 378 -3.95 -4.81 24.13
CA GLY A 378 -3.52 -4.03 22.97
C GLY A 378 -4.28 -4.49 21.73
N ILE A 379 -4.68 -3.54 20.89
CA ILE A 379 -5.38 -3.85 19.64
C ILE A 379 -4.53 -4.79 18.78
N THR A 380 -5.16 -5.79 18.17
CA THR A 380 -4.49 -6.73 17.28
C THR A 380 -4.38 -6.20 15.85
N VAL A 381 -3.44 -6.74 15.06
CA VAL A 381 -3.27 -6.33 13.66
C VAL A 381 -4.53 -6.63 12.85
N GLU A 382 -5.21 -7.73 13.14
CA GLU A 382 -6.46 -8.12 12.48
C GLU A 382 -7.59 -7.12 12.75
N GLU A 383 -7.68 -6.59 13.98
CA GLU A 383 -8.64 -5.55 14.34
C GLU A 383 -8.33 -4.22 13.62
N ILE A 384 -7.05 -3.86 13.52
CA ILE A 384 -6.60 -2.68 12.78
C ILE A 384 -6.97 -2.81 11.30
N ILE A 385 -6.66 -3.94 10.66
CA ILE A 385 -6.97 -4.19 9.25
C ILE A 385 -8.48 -4.19 9.01
N ARG A 386 -9.27 -4.84 9.87
CA ARG A 386 -10.73 -4.84 9.79
C ARG A 386 -11.28 -3.42 9.84
N ASN A 387 -10.87 -2.62 10.83
CA ASN A 387 -11.37 -1.25 10.98
C ASN A 387 -10.94 -0.37 9.80
N HIS A 388 -9.71 -0.55 9.30
CA HIS A 388 -9.23 0.11 8.10
C HIS A 388 -10.07 -0.25 6.87
N GLN A 389 -10.39 -1.52 6.67
CA GLN A 389 -11.21 -1.97 5.54
C GLN A 389 -12.64 -1.45 5.64
N ALA A 390 -13.25 -1.47 6.83
CA ALA A 390 -14.55 -0.86 7.08
C ALA A 390 -14.54 0.63 6.73
N TYR A 391 -13.52 1.36 7.18
CA TYR A 391 -13.35 2.77 6.85
C TYR A 391 -13.11 3.00 5.35
N LYS A 392 -12.26 2.19 4.72
CA LYS A 392 -11.99 2.25 3.28
C LYS A 392 -13.27 2.03 2.48
N SER A 393 -14.08 1.03 2.82
CA SER A 393 -15.36 0.77 2.16
C SER A 393 -16.34 1.94 2.31
N TYR A 394 -16.31 2.63 3.46
CA TYR A 394 -17.06 3.88 3.62
C TYR A 394 -16.54 4.99 2.70
N GLN A 395 -15.23 5.21 2.62
CA GLN A 395 -14.62 6.18 1.69
C GLN A 395 -14.98 5.87 0.24
N GLU A 396 -14.96 4.59 -0.15
CA GLU A 396 -15.35 4.13 -1.48
C GLU A 396 -16.85 4.34 -1.76
N SER A 397 -17.71 4.35 -0.75
CA SER A 397 -19.13 4.68 -0.94
C SER A 397 -19.39 6.17 -1.18
N ILE A 398 -18.44 7.05 -0.83
CA ILE A 398 -18.54 8.49 -1.09
C ILE A 398 -18.04 8.79 -2.52
N GLN A 399 -16.87 8.24 -2.89
CA GLN A 399 -16.17 8.43 -4.18
C GLN A 399 -16.48 9.78 -4.86
N PRO A 400 -15.94 10.89 -4.33
CA PRO A 400 -16.26 12.19 -4.91
C PRO A 400 -15.65 12.32 -6.31
N ARG A 401 -16.33 13.08 -7.17
CA ARG A 401 -15.71 13.63 -8.37
C ARG A 401 -14.71 14.69 -7.94
N TYR A 402 -13.53 14.69 -8.53
CA TYR A 402 -12.58 15.76 -8.26
C TYR A 402 -11.69 16.08 -9.46
N VAL A 403 -11.24 17.34 -9.49
CA VAL A 403 -10.20 17.81 -10.38
C VAL A 403 -9.00 18.23 -9.53
N ALA A 404 -7.80 17.82 -9.91
CA ALA A 404 -6.56 18.25 -9.27
C ALA A 404 -5.54 18.68 -10.33
N ARG A 405 -4.63 19.57 -9.97
CA ARG A 405 -3.46 19.90 -10.79
C ARG A 405 -2.38 18.83 -10.54
N ASP A 406 -2.13 17.99 -11.54
CA ASP A 406 -1.11 16.95 -11.57
C ASP A 406 0.24 17.52 -12.03
N ALA A 407 1.32 17.18 -11.34
CA ALA A 407 2.68 17.41 -11.80
C ALA A 407 3.52 16.13 -11.64
N THR A 408 3.72 15.42 -12.75
CA THR A 408 4.50 14.19 -12.84
C THR A 408 5.93 14.49 -13.29
N LYS A 409 6.90 14.27 -12.41
CA LYS A 409 8.35 14.41 -12.64
C LYS A 409 8.95 13.03 -12.87
N LEU A 410 9.59 12.84 -14.02
CA LEU A 410 10.34 11.65 -14.41
C LEU A 410 11.82 12.00 -14.44
N ARG A 411 12.60 11.38 -13.57
CA ARG A 411 14.05 11.61 -13.47
C ARG A 411 14.78 10.35 -13.89
N PHE A 412 15.55 10.48 -14.96
CA PHE A 412 16.35 9.41 -15.52
C PHE A 412 17.79 9.63 -15.12
N THR A 413 18.42 8.61 -14.52
CA THR A 413 19.87 8.60 -14.30
C THR A 413 20.50 7.73 -15.37
N MET A 414 21.38 8.31 -16.18
CA MET A 414 22.16 7.62 -17.21
C MET A 414 23.57 7.33 -16.68
N THR A 415 24.15 6.19 -17.05
CA THR A 415 25.52 5.84 -16.68
C THR A 415 26.50 6.79 -17.38
N GLY A 416 27.40 7.45 -16.63
CA GLY A 416 28.42 8.36 -17.18
C GLY A 416 27.89 9.67 -17.75
N GLY A 417 26.64 10.06 -17.44
CA GLY A 417 26.00 11.25 -17.98
C GLY A 417 25.13 11.99 -16.95
N GLU A 418 24.76 13.23 -17.27
CA GLU A 418 23.88 14.03 -16.41
C GLU A 418 22.48 13.41 -16.34
N ALA A 419 21.85 13.47 -15.16
CA ALA A 419 20.46 13.07 -15.03
C ALA A 419 19.55 13.95 -15.91
N ILE A 420 18.46 13.40 -16.42
CA ILE A 420 17.46 14.16 -17.19
C ILE A 420 16.17 14.19 -16.39
N GLU A 421 15.57 15.37 -16.23
CA GLU A 421 14.26 15.53 -15.61
C GLU A 421 13.23 15.95 -16.67
N ALA A 422 12.23 15.12 -16.91
CA ALA A 422 11.06 15.44 -17.70
C ALA A 422 9.89 15.67 -16.74
N THR A 423 9.25 16.85 -16.78
CA THR A 423 8.07 17.14 -15.97
C THR A 423 6.88 17.37 -16.87
N ILE A 424 5.82 16.60 -16.66
CA ILE A 424 4.55 16.71 -17.37
C ILE A 424 3.51 17.17 -16.36
N ALA A 425 2.67 18.12 -16.73
CA ALA A 425 1.74 18.70 -15.80
C ALA A 425 0.44 19.14 -16.51
N GLY A 426 -0.70 18.91 -15.89
CA GLY A 426 -1.94 19.61 -16.20
C GLY A 426 -3.06 19.20 -15.25
N ASP A 427 -4.30 19.21 -15.71
CA ASP A 427 -5.45 18.80 -14.90
C ASP A 427 -5.58 17.27 -14.88
N TYR A 428 -6.02 16.75 -13.74
CA TYR A 428 -6.36 15.37 -13.51
C TYR A 428 -7.83 15.27 -13.11
N PHE A 429 -8.61 14.47 -13.83
CA PHE A 429 -10.04 14.25 -13.60
C PHE A 429 -10.27 12.85 -13.06
N SER A 430 -10.99 12.76 -11.94
CA SER A 430 -11.42 11.48 -11.35
C SER A 430 -12.93 11.46 -11.13
N ASP A 431 -13.56 10.31 -11.32
CA ASP A 431 -14.98 10.09 -11.03
C ASP A 431 -15.27 8.73 -10.34
N PRO A 432 -16.46 8.57 -9.71
CA PRO A 432 -16.87 7.31 -9.08
C PRO A 432 -17.04 6.11 -10.04
N HIS A 433 -17.15 6.33 -11.34
CA HIS A 433 -17.31 5.25 -12.32
C HIS A 433 -15.96 4.67 -12.78
N GLY A 434 -14.87 5.07 -12.13
CA GLY A 434 -13.52 4.59 -12.39
C GLY A 434 -12.79 5.35 -13.49
N ARG A 435 -13.26 6.55 -13.88
CA ARG A 435 -12.49 7.43 -14.77
C ARG A 435 -11.32 8.04 -14.01
N ALA A 436 -10.14 8.01 -14.64
CA ALA A 436 -8.95 8.72 -14.21
C ALA A 436 -8.23 9.21 -15.47
N ASP A 437 -8.37 10.51 -15.76
CA ASP A 437 -7.86 11.16 -16.97
C ASP A 437 -6.82 12.23 -16.62
N TRP A 438 -5.64 12.12 -17.21
CA TRP A 438 -4.60 13.14 -17.15
C TRP A 438 -4.64 13.99 -18.41
N VAL A 439 -4.72 15.30 -18.24
CA VAL A 439 -4.70 16.30 -19.32
C VAL A 439 -3.33 16.97 -19.32
N TRP A 440 -2.39 16.46 -20.10
CA TRP A 440 -1.04 16.99 -20.17
C TRP A 440 -1.00 18.26 -21.01
N GLN A 441 -0.83 19.40 -20.34
CA GLN A 441 -0.86 20.74 -20.95
C GLN A 441 0.53 21.37 -20.96
N ASP A 442 1.29 21.17 -19.88
CA ASP A 442 2.64 21.70 -19.73
C ASP A 442 3.65 20.55 -19.76
N PHE A 443 4.74 20.76 -20.49
CA PHE A 443 5.89 19.86 -20.53
C PHE A 443 7.18 20.66 -20.30
N TYR A 444 8.03 20.16 -19.42
CA TYR A 444 9.32 20.75 -19.10
C TYR A 444 10.42 19.71 -19.25
N LEU A 445 11.54 20.10 -19.87
CA LEU A 445 12.75 19.30 -19.94
C LEU A 445 13.88 20.00 -19.20
N ASN A 446 14.40 19.38 -18.15
CA ASN A 446 15.28 19.96 -17.14
C ASN A 446 14.76 21.29 -16.58
N GLY A 447 13.43 21.42 -16.51
CA GLY A 447 12.70 22.62 -16.08
C GLY A 447 12.51 23.71 -17.14
N VAL A 448 13.03 23.54 -18.36
CA VAL A 448 12.73 24.43 -19.49
C VAL A 448 11.41 24.01 -20.13
N LYS A 449 10.45 24.95 -20.22
CA LYS A 449 9.13 24.74 -20.79
C LYS A 449 9.20 24.53 -22.30
N TRP A 450 8.55 23.47 -22.74
CA TRP A 450 8.31 23.17 -24.14
C TRP A 450 7.15 24.04 -24.67
N LYS A 451 7.44 24.88 -25.67
CA LYS A 451 6.48 25.90 -26.17
C LYS A 451 5.89 25.60 -27.55
N TYR A 452 6.35 24.55 -28.24
CA TYR A 452 6.03 24.34 -29.66
C TYR A 452 5.41 22.98 -29.92
N GLY A 453 4.34 22.95 -30.72
CA GLY A 453 3.69 21.71 -31.12
C GLY A 453 3.01 20.96 -29.97
N LYS A 454 2.58 19.72 -30.24
CA LYS A 454 1.99 18.84 -29.23
C LYS A 454 3.09 18.23 -28.36
N ILE A 455 2.77 17.98 -27.08
CA ILE A 455 3.64 17.22 -26.19
C ILE A 455 3.91 15.85 -26.84
N PRO A 456 5.19 15.46 -26.99
CA PRO A 456 5.52 14.18 -27.60
C PRO A 456 4.95 13.01 -26.79
N GLU A 457 4.61 11.93 -27.49
CA GLU A 457 4.30 10.67 -26.82
C GLU A 457 5.56 10.12 -26.17
N LEU A 458 5.58 10.10 -24.84
CA LEU A 458 6.64 9.48 -24.04
C LEU A 458 6.26 8.02 -23.74
N PRO A 459 7.25 7.11 -23.61
CA PRO A 459 6.99 5.76 -23.12
C PRO A 459 6.26 5.79 -21.77
N LEU A 460 5.10 5.14 -21.68
CA LEU A 460 4.35 5.02 -20.42
C LEU A 460 4.93 3.87 -19.59
N ILE A 461 6.03 4.15 -18.88
CA ILE A 461 6.72 3.17 -18.02
C ILE A 461 5.78 2.77 -16.89
N GLN A 462 5.28 1.54 -16.94
CA GLN A 462 4.29 1.02 -16.00
C GLN A 462 4.61 -0.41 -15.60
N PRO A 463 4.61 -0.71 -14.30
CA PRO A 463 4.76 -2.08 -13.84
C PRO A 463 3.53 -2.89 -14.22
N GLU A 464 3.67 -4.22 -14.18
CA GLU A 464 2.53 -5.12 -14.37
C GLU A 464 1.41 -4.77 -13.39
N LYS A 465 0.17 -4.67 -13.89
CA LYS A 465 -0.98 -4.37 -13.05
C LYS A 465 -1.25 -5.58 -12.14
N VAL A 466 -1.28 -5.33 -10.84
CA VAL A 466 -1.51 -6.37 -9.85
C VAL A 466 -3.00 -6.59 -9.67
N THR A 467 -3.42 -7.85 -9.72
CA THR A 467 -4.82 -8.26 -9.55
C THR A 467 -5.25 -8.33 -8.09
N GLN A 468 -4.30 -8.53 -7.17
CA GLN A 468 -4.57 -8.65 -5.74
C GLN A 468 -3.79 -7.61 -4.93
N LEU A 469 -4.47 -6.50 -4.62
CA LEU A 469 -3.88 -5.42 -3.83
C LEU A 469 -3.86 -5.77 -2.33
N PRO A 470 -2.81 -5.37 -1.59
CA PRO A 470 -2.78 -5.53 -0.14
C PRO A 470 -3.89 -4.69 0.50
N LEU A 471 -4.34 -5.11 1.69
CA LEU A 471 -5.41 -4.50 2.49
C LEU A 471 -6.81 -4.64 1.89
N ASP A 472 -6.97 -5.22 0.71
CA ASP A 472 -8.28 -5.53 0.13
C ASP A 472 -8.83 -6.85 0.68
N ILE A 473 -10.14 -7.01 0.61
CA ILE A 473 -10.81 -8.26 0.98
C ILE A 473 -10.67 -9.21 -0.21
N HIS A 474 -9.87 -10.25 -0.04
CA HIS A 474 -9.75 -11.33 -1.02
C HIS A 474 -10.33 -12.64 -0.48
N LEU A 475 -10.61 -13.56 -1.42
CA LEU A 475 -11.13 -14.88 -1.13
C LEU A 475 -10.06 -15.77 -0.45
N THR A 476 -8.79 -15.57 -0.78
CA THR A 476 -7.65 -16.24 -0.14
C THR A 476 -6.80 -15.27 0.69
N ASN A 477 -5.95 -15.79 1.58
CA ASN A 477 -5.05 -14.96 2.40
C ASN A 477 -3.71 -14.78 1.67
N GLU A 478 -3.66 -13.93 0.65
CA GLU A 478 -2.43 -13.74 -0.16
C GLU A 478 -1.43 -12.79 0.49
N TYR A 479 -1.80 -12.21 1.63
CA TYR A 479 -0.96 -11.36 2.46
C TYR A 479 -1.07 -11.77 3.93
N ARG A 480 0.06 -11.73 4.63
CA ARG A 480 0.14 -11.76 6.10
C ARG A 480 0.46 -10.37 6.61
N TYR A 481 -0.15 -10.00 7.73
CA TYR A 481 0.02 -8.70 8.35
C TYR A 481 0.72 -8.82 9.70
N GLU A 482 1.56 -7.86 10.02
CA GLU A 482 2.27 -7.77 11.30
C GLU A 482 2.21 -6.32 11.80
N LEU A 483 1.69 -6.11 13.01
CA LEU A 483 1.81 -4.83 13.69
C LEU A 483 3.26 -4.68 14.17
N VAL A 484 4.01 -3.78 13.54
CA VAL A 484 5.41 -3.53 13.89
C VAL A 484 5.50 -2.71 15.17
N ARG A 485 4.75 -1.61 15.23
CA ARG A 485 4.69 -0.67 16.36
C ARG A 485 3.62 0.40 16.13
N GLU A 486 3.35 1.18 17.17
CA GLU A 486 2.73 2.50 17.06
C GLU A 486 3.81 3.56 16.79
N SER A 487 3.52 4.53 15.91
CA SER A 487 4.46 5.59 15.52
C SER A 487 3.75 6.85 15.07
N ASP A 488 4.39 8.01 15.26
CA ASP A 488 3.88 9.26 14.71
C ASP A 488 4.42 9.49 13.28
N LEU A 489 3.52 9.70 12.34
CA LEU A 489 3.84 9.96 10.93
C LEU A 489 3.04 11.14 10.40
N LEU A 490 3.71 12.14 9.82
CA LEU A 490 3.07 13.34 9.25
C LEU A 490 2.12 14.05 10.25
N GLY A 491 2.40 13.93 11.55
CA GLY A 491 1.56 14.50 12.62
C GLY A 491 0.34 13.66 13.01
N TYR A 492 0.19 12.45 12.46
CA TYR A 492 -0.82 11.46 12.84
C TYR A 492 -0.21 10.38 13.74
N HIS A 493 -0.98 9.90 14.72
CA HIS A 493 -0.60 8.73 15.49
C HIS A 493 -1.05 7.48 14.75
N THR A 494 -0.11 6.62 14.35
CA THR A 494 -0.37 5.55 13.38
C THR A 494 0.08 4.18 13.87
N TYR A 495 -0.66 3.16 13.46
CA TYR A 495 -0.21 1.77 13.48
C TYR A 495 0.64 1.50 12.24
N GLU A 496 1.91 1.14 12.45
CA GLU A 496 2.82 0.70 11.39
C GLU A 496 2.60 -0.79 11.14
N VAL A 497 1.86 -1.13 10.07
CA VAL A 497 1.50 -2.51 9.72
C VAL A 497 2.28 -2.95 8.48
N ARG A 498 3.11 -3.98 8.65
CA ARG A 498 3.83 -4.62 7.54
C ARG A 498 2.93 -5.66 6.88
N PHE A 499 2.99 -5.75 5.55
CA PHE A 499 2.35 -6.80 4.79
C PHE A 499 3.34 -7.46 3.83
N GLN A 500 3.20 -8.76 3.64
CA GLN A 500 4.00 -9.53 2.69
C GLN A 500 3.25 -10.81 2.28
N PRO A 501 3.59 -11.42 1.13
CA PRO A 501 2.99 -12.67 0.74
C PRO A 501 3.34 -13.79 1.74
N PRO A 502 2.44 -14.77 1.97
CA PRO A 502 2.78 -15.94 2.75
C PRO A 502 3.90 -16.74 2.07
N PRO A 503 4.69 -17.55 2.82
CA PRO A 503 5.81 -18.32 2.27
C PRO A 503 5.47 -19.26 1.11
N ASN A 504 4.21 -19.69 1.03
CA ASN A 504 3.67 -20.59 0.01
C ASN A 504 2.82 -19.87 -1.05
N ALA A 505 2.90 -18.54 -1.16
CA ALA A 505 2.26 -17.80 -2.24
C ALA A 505 2.76 -18.28 -3.61
N ALA A 506 1.87 -18.30 -4.61
CA ALA A 506 2.24 -18.71 -5.95
C ALA A 506 3.30 -17.75 -6.54
N ALA A 507 4.41 -18.31 -7.01
CA ALA A 507 5.58 -17.54 -7.45
C ALA A 507 5.35 -16.75 -8.76
N ASP A 508 4.26 -17.03 -9.46
CA ASP A 508 3.88 -16.41 -10.72
C ASP A 508 2.95 -15.20 -10.58
N LEU A 509 2.38 -14.99 -9.38
CA LEU A 509 1.53 -13.84 -9.08
C LEU A 509 2.37 -12.58 -8.80
N PRO A 510 2.04 -11.44 -9.42
CA PRO A 510 2.71 -10.17 -9.16
C PRO A 510 2.19 -9.59 -7.84
N LEU A 511 2.67 -10.09 -6.71
CA LEU A 511 2.25 -9.64 -5.37
C LEU A 511 3.11 -8.48 -4.86
N TYR A 512 2.65 -7.80 -3.82
CA TYR A 512 3.41 -6.75 -3.14
C TYR A 512 4.02 -7.23 -1.81
N ARG A 513 5.03 -6.52 -1.34
CA ARG A 513 5.37 -6.46 0.09
C ARG A 513 5.58 -5.02 0.49
N GLY A 514 5.32 -4.67 1.74
CA GLY A 514 5.41 -3.28 2.13
C GLY A 514 4.92 -2.98 3.53
N THR A 515 4.66 -1.70 3.74
CA THR A 515 4.16 -1.16 5.01
C THR A 515 3.05 -0.16 4.73
N VAL A 516 1.99 -0.23 5.52
CA VAL A 516 0.95 0.77 5.60
C VAL A 516 0.98 1.43 6.98
N TRP A 517 0.78 2.73 7.02
CA TRP A 517 0.60 3.49 8.25
C TRP A 517 -0.87 3.87 8.37
N ILE A 518 -1.57 3.29 9.34
CA ILE A 518 -3.01 3.46 9.55
C ILE A 518 -3.21 4.35 10.76
N ASP A 519 -3.93 5.46 10.59
CA ASP A 519 -4.24 6.39 11.69
C ASP A 519 -5.07 5.69 12.78
N SER A 520 -4.66 5.85 14.04
CA SER A 520 -5.25 5.12 15.15
C SER A 520 -6.66 5.63 15.53
N LYS A 521 -7.04 6.80 15.05
CA LYS A 521 -8.32 7.44 15.35
C LYS A 521 -9.35 7.23 14.25
N THR A 522 -8.95 7.45 13.00
CA THR A 522 -9.84 7.42 11.84
C THR A 522 -9.79 6.12 11.06
N TRP A 523 -8.75 5.30 11.28
CA TRP A 523 -8.46 4.09 10.49
C TRP A 523 -8.11 4.38 9.02
N ALA A 524 -7.85 5.64 8.67
CA ALA A 524 -7.39 6.02 7.35
C ALA A 524 -5.94 5.58 7.12
N ARG A 525 -5.62 5.20 5.88
CA ARG A 525 -4.21 5.03 5.47
C ARG A 525 -3.58 6.40 5.26
N ILE A 526 -2.56 6.73 6.05
CA ILE A 526 -1.81 7.97 5.94
C ILE A 526 -0.72 7.84 4.86
N ARG A 527 -0.11 6.66 4.81
CA ARG A 527 0.94 6.30 3.84
C ARG A 527 0.86 4.83 3.49
N LEU A 528 1.14 4.52 2.24
CA LEU A 528 1.38 3.18 1.75
C LEU A 528 2.75 3.15 1.05
N SER A 529 3.59 2.16 1.38
CA SER A 529 4.85 1.91 0.68
C SER A 529 4.86 0.44 0.27
N MET A 530 5.05 0.17 -1.02
CA MET A 530 4.94 -1.17 -1.59
C MET A 530 6.05 -1.45 -2.61
N VAL A 531 6.58 -2.66 -2.55
CA VAL A 531 7.57 -3.19 -3.48
C VAL A 531 6.92 -4.33 -4.23
N GLN A 532 6.90 -4.25 -5.55
CA GLN A 532 6.33 -5.29 -6.38
C GLN A 532 7.30 -6.46 -6.52
N LEU A 533 6.76 -7.66 -6.36
CA LEU A 533 7.47 -8.93 -6.46
C LEU A 533 7.12 -9.63 -7.77
N ASN A 534 7.97 -10.57 -8.18
CA ASN A 534 7.74 -11.44 -9.34
C ASN A 534 7.47 -10.68 -10.66
N LEU A 535 8.06 -9.50 -10.82
CA LEU A 535 7.92 -8.67 -12.02
C LEU A 535 8.39 -9.41 -13.28
N LYS A 536 7.60 -9.27 -14.35
CA LYS A 536 7.89 -9.76 -15.70
C LYS A 536 8.09 -8.57 -16.66
N GLY A 537 8.84 -8.78 -17.73
CA GLY A 537 9.07 -7.76 -18.77
C GLY A 537 10.23 -6.82 -18.47
N GLU A 538 10.11 -5.58 -18.92
CA GLU A 538 11.22 -4.60 -18.97
C GLU A 538 11.53 -3.94 -17.62
N ILE A 539 10.57 -3.98 -16.69
CA ILE A 539 10.73 -3.40 -15.36
C ILE A 539 11.34 -4.46 -14.45
N LEU A 540 12.61 -4.28 -14.14
CA LEU A 540 13.36 -5.16 -13.27
C LEU A 540 12.96 -4.94 -11.81
N SER A 541 12.50 -3.74 -11.44
CA SER A 541 12.12 -3.42 -10.06
C SER A 541 11.16 -2.26 -10.00
N ASN A 542 10.23 -2.30 -9.05
CA ASN A 542 9.25 -1.26 -8.79
C ASN A 542 9.01 -1.13 -7.28
N GLU A 543 9.35 0.02 -6.72
CA GLU A 543 8.93 0.46 -5.39
C GLU A 543 8.03 1.68 -5.56
N GLU A 544 6.83 1.65 -4.99
CA GLU A 544 5.87 2.74 -5.01
C GLU A 544 5.53 3.17 -3.59
N ARG A 545 5.34 4.48 -3.40
CA ARG A 545 4.86 5.06 -2.17
C ARG A 545 3.80 6.12 -2.45
N VAL A 546 2.73 6.05 -1.69
CA VAL A 546 1.58 6.96 -1.76
C VAL A 546 1.35 7.62 -0.41
N ASP A 547 1.32 8.95 -0.39
CA ASP A 547 0.95 9.77 0.76
C ASP A 547 -0.45 10.37 0.53
N PHE A 548 -1.31 10.37 1.54
CA PHE A 548 -2.70 10.81 1.44
C PHE A 548 -2.95 12.12 2.20
N GLN A 549 -3.80 12.99 1.64
CA GLN A 549 -4.22 14.26 2.23
C GLN A 549 -5.71 14.20 2.61
N PRO A 550 -6.08 14.60 3.84
CA PRO A 550 -7.48 14.70 4.25
C PRO A 550 -8.12 16.04 3.85
N PHE A 551 -9.42 15.99 3.58
CA PHE A 551 -10.30 17.11 3.29
C PHE A 551 -11.59 16.98 4.09
N ALA A 552 -12.17 18.09 4.54
CA ALA A 552 -13.50 18.10 5.14
C ALA A 552 -14.55 17.79 4.08
N LYS A 553 -15.47 16.87 4.38
CA LYS A 553 -16.54 16.47 3.46
C LYS A 553 -17.52 17.61 3.16
N SER A 554 -17.83 18.45 4.15
CA SER A 554 -18.84 19.51 4.02
C SER A 554 -18.31 20.77 3.32
N THR A 555 -17.04 21.12 3.53
CA THR A 555 -16.45 22.36 3.02
C THR A 555 -15.42 22.14 1.91
N HIS A 556 -15.01 20.88 1.68
CA HIS A 556 -13.94 20.48 0.76
C HIS A 556 -12.58 21.13 1.05
N ALA A 557 -12.40 21.75 2.23
CA ALA A 557 -11.15 22.36 2.64
C ALA A 557 -10.15 21.28 3.10
N PRO A 558 -8.85 21.43 2.80
CA PRO A 558 -7.83 20.53 3.34
C PRO A 558 -7.77 20.62 4.86
N LEU A 559 -7.57 19.49 5.52
CA LEU A 559 -7.47 19.39 6.98
C LEU A 559 -6.01 19.18 7.43
N THR A 560 -5.65 19.77 8.58
CA THR A 560 -4.40 19.42 9.27
C THR A 560 -4.61 18.18 10.15
N SER A 561 -3.53 17.55 10.61
CA SER A 561 -3.66 16.40 11.53
C SER A 561 -4.37 16.78 12.84
N ALA A 562 -4.22 18.02 13.31
CA ALA A 562 -4.93 18.53 14.49
C ALA A 562 -6.44 18.72 14.25
N ASP A 563 -6.85 19.05 13.03
CA ASP A 563 -8.26 19.15 12.66
C ASP A 563 -8.89 17.76 12.52
N VAL A 564 -8.18 16.82 11.86
CA VAL A 564 -8.56 15.40 11.77
C VAL A 564 -8.78 14.81 13.17
N ALA A 565 -7.90 15.13 14.13
CA ALA A 565 -8.04 14.68 15.51
C ALA A 565 -9.30 15.20 16.23
N LYS A 566 -10.05 16.15 15.67
CA LYS A 566 -11.30 16.68 16.24
C LYS A 566 -12.52 16.41 15.37
N THR A 567 -12.32 15.90 14.16
CA THR A 567 -13.38 15.68 13.19
C THR A 567 -13.84 14.24 13.26
N ASP A 568 -15.14 14.02 13.04
CA ASP A 568 -15.66 12.66 12.83
C ASP A 568 -14.97 12.07 11.59
N ALA A 569 -14.42 10.86 11.70
CA ALA A 569 -13.74 10.18 10.59
C ALA A 569 -14.61 10.10 9.32
N ARG A 570 -15.94 10.06 9.49
CA ARG A 570 -16.91 9.98 8.40
C ARG A 570 -17.14 11.31 7.67
N GLU A 571 -16.73 12.42 8.26
CA GLU A 571 -16.78 13.76 7.66
C GLU A 571 -15.46 14.14 6.98
N ILE A 572 -14.60 13.15 6.70
CA ILE A 572 -13.29 13.33 6.08
C ILE A 572 -13.23 12.55 4.77
N ILE A 573 -12.65 13.17 3.74
CA ILE A 573 -12.31 12.56 2.45
C ILE A 573 -10.78 12.46 2.37
N TRP A 574 -10.24 11.30 2.05
CA TRP A 574 -8.79 11.10 1.85
C TRP A 574 -8.45 10.91 0.38
N LEU A 575 -7.64 11.81 -0.18
CA LEU A 575 -7.19 11.74 -1.58
C LEU A 575 -5.67 11.58 -1.67
N PRO A 576 -5.13 10.87 -2.69
CA PRO A 576 -3.70 10.79 -2.91
C PRO A 576 -3.09 12.18 -3.14
N GLN A 577 -2.06 12.54 -2.37
CA GLN A 577 -1.36 13.82 -2.50
C GLN A 577 -0.08 13.69 -3.31
N THR A 578 0.71 12.66 -2.99
CA THR A 578 1.97 12.39 -3.67
C THR A 578 2.08 10.90 -3.94
N VAL A 579 2.34 10.55 -5.20
CA VAL A 579 2.65 9.19 -5.64
C VAL A 579 4.08 9.19 -6.15
N SER A 580 4.98 8.56 -5.42
CA SER A 580 6.39 8.42 -5.80
C SER A 580 6.67 6.96 -6.17
N ALA A 581 7.43 6.75 -7.23
CA ALA A 581 7.90 5.43 -7.59
C ALA A 581 9.39 5.47 -7.96
N GLN A 582 10.12 4.44 -7.57
CA GLN A 582 11.47 4.18 -8.02
C GLN A 582 11.46 2.87 -8.80
N GLN A 583 11.86 2.95 -10.06
CA GLN A 583 11.88 1.84 -10.99
C GLN A 583 13.27 1.62 -11.55
N VAL A 584 13.62 0.35 -11.78
CA VAL A 584 14.77 -0.03 -12.60
C VAL A 584 14.22 -0.63 -13.87
N VAL A 585 14.47 0.01 -15.01
CA VAL A 585 14.01 -0.41 -16.32
C VAL A 585 15.19 -0.92 -17.12
N SER A 586 15.06 -2.08 -17.77
CA SER A 586 16.01 -2.52 -18.79
C SER A 586 15.71 -1.75 -20.08
N ALA A 587 16.53 -0.74 -20.39
CA ALA A 587 16.47 0.04 -21.62
C ALA A 587 17.76 -0.16 -22.42
N ALA A 588 17.66 -0.67 -23.64
CA ALA A 588 18.81 -0.96 -24.52
C ALA A 588 19.90 -1.83 -23.83
N GLY A 589 19.48 -2.75 -22.96
CA GLY A 589 20.38 -3.66 -22.23
C GLY A 589 20.94 -3.08 -20.94
N HIS A 590 20.82 -1.78 -20.71
CA HIS A 590 21.28 -1.11 -19.51
C HIS A 590 20.14 -0.97 -18.50
N GLY A 591 20.45 -1.10 -17.20
CA GLY A 591 19.46 -0.83 -16.17
C GLY A 591 19.40 0.67 -15.90
N THR A 592 18.37 1.35 -16.38
CA THR A 592 18.13 2.77 -16.12
C THR A 592 17.26 2.93 -14.88
N VAL A 593 17.69 3.78 -13.95
CA VAL A 593 16.85 4.15 -12.80
C VAL A 593 15.97 5.32 -13.17
N VAL A 594 14.68 5.10 -12.95
CA VAL A 594 13.63 6.09 -13.17
C VAL A 594 13.02 6.42 -11.82
N LEU A 595 13.19 7.66 -11.38
CA LEU A 595 12.46 8.20 -10.24
C LEU A 595 11.25 8.96 -10.78
N ARG A 596 10.07 8.45 -10.50
CA ARG A 596 8.79 9.10 -10.79
C ARG A 596 8.26 9.74 -9.52
N GLN A 597 7.81 10.97 -9.60
CA GLN A 597 7.03 11.61 -8.54
C GLN A 597 5.89 12.38 -9.16
N THR A 598 4.67 12.04 -8.77
CA THR A 598 3.45 12.72 -9.15
C THR A 598 2.90 13.44 -7.94
N ASP A 599 2.79 14.77 -8.03
CA ASP A 599 2.19 15.61 -7.00
C ASP A 599 0.80 16.07 -7.46
N PHE A 600 -0.22 15.87 -6.64
CA PHE A 600 -1.58 16.38 -6.84
C PHE A 600 -1.78 17.62 -5.95
N THR A 601 -2.18 18.72 -6.57
CA THR A 601 -2.36 20.02 -5.90
C THR A 601 -3.67 20.68 -6.35
N ASN A 602 -4.08 21.77 -5.69
CA ASN A 602 -5.27 22.55 -6.08
C ASN A 602 -6.53 21.70 -6.28
N PHE A 603 -6.82 20.81 -5.33
CA PHE A 603 -8.01 19.95 -5.39
C PHE A 603 -9.29 20.78 -5.45
N ARG A 604 -10.13 20.48 -6.44
CA ARG A 604 -11.51 20.91 -6.56
C ARG A 604 -12.39 19.67 -6.43
N ILE A 605 -12.98 19.49 -5.26
CA ILE A 605 -13.84 18.34 -4.94
C ILE A 605 -15.29 18.72 -5.23
N GLU A 606 -16.01 17.85 -5.93
CA GLU A 606 -17.37 18.05 -6.47
C GLU A 606 -17.57 19.42 -7.15
N PRO A 607 -16.71 19.79 -8.12
CA PRO A 607 -16.86 21.07 -8.81
C PRO A 607 -18.13 21.06 -9.67
N ALA A 608 -18.94 22.12 -9.56
CA ALA A 608 -20.18 22.25 -10.33
C ALA A 608 -19.94 22.32 -11.85
N ASP A 609 -18.74 22.71 -12.27
CA ASP A 609 -18.27 22.80 -13.65
C ASP A 609 -17.55 21.54 -14.14
N TYR A 610 -17.60 20.41 -13.41
CA TYR A 610 -16.85 19.18 -13.76
C TYR A 610 -17.06 18.75 -15.22
N GLU A 611 -18.31 18.57 -15.64
CA GLU A 611 -18.64 18.06 -16.99
C GLU A 611 -18.22 19.05 -18.08
N THR A 612 -18.41 20.35 -17.84
CA THR A 612 -18.00 21.40 -18.77
C THR A 612 -16.48 21.44 -18.91
N SER A 613 -15.75 21.42 -17.79
CA SER A 613 -14.29 21.39 -17.76
C SER A 613 -13.72 20.16 -18.46
N LEU A 614 -14.31 18.99 -18.22
CA LEU A 614 -13.90 17.74 -18.87
C LEU A 614 -14.15 17.79 -20.38
N ALA A 615 -15.33 18.25 -20.80
CA ALA A 615 -15.66 18.39 -22.22
C ALA A 615 -14.77 19.42 -22.94
N GLU A 616 -14.37 20.51 -22.26
CA GLU A 616 -13.39 21.47 -22.77
C GLU A 616 -11.99 20.85 -22.89
N ALA A 617 -11.56 20.08 -21.90
CA ALA A 617 -10.30 19.35 -21.93
C ALA A 617 -10.26 18.32 -23.07
N GLU A 618 -11.32 17.55 -23.26
CA GLU A 618 -11.45 16.55 -24.34
C GLU A 618 -11.40 17.21 -25.74
N LYS A 619 -11.97 18.41 -25.89
CA LYS A 619 -11.94 19.20 -27.13
C LYS A 619 -10.60 19.90 -27.37
N SER A 620 -9.82 20.15 -26.32
CA SER A 620 -8.53 20.84 -26.42
C SER A 620 -7.52 20.06 -27.26
N ASP A 621 -6.43 20.71 -27.67
CA ASP A 621 -5.31 20.06 -28.36
C ASP A 621 -4.30 19.41 -27.40
N ALA A 622 -4.58 19.42 -26.09
CA ALA A 622 -3.74 18.78 -25.08
C ALA A 622 -3.64 17.27 -25.31
N ARG A 623 -2.51 16.69 -24.88
CA ARG A 623 -2.34 15.24 -24.86
C ARG A 623 -3.08 14.71 -23.64
N MET A 624 -3.88 13.67 -23.80
CA MET A 624 -4.61 13.05 -22.69
C MET A 624 -4.22 11.59 -22.55
N VAL A 625 -4.20 11.12 -21.30
CA VAL A 625 -3.93 9.73 -20.92
C VAL A 625 -5.03 9.29 -19.95
N ARG A 626 -5.50 8.04 -20.09
CA ARG A 626 -6.55 7.44 -19.27
C ARG A 626 -6.07 6.15 -18.64
N GLU A 627 -6.38 5.94 -17.36
CA GLU A 627 -6.24 4.63 -16.72
C GLU A 627 -7.27 3.65 -17.28
N THR A 628 -6.82 2.47 -17.71
CA THR A 628 -7.68 1.41 -18.24
C THR A 628 -7.45 0.09 -17.49
N LYS A 629 -8.25 -0.94 -17.79
CA LYS A 629 -7.99 -2.29 -17.28
C LYS A 629 -6.60 -2.83 -17.69
N ALA A 630 -6.04 -2.35 -18.80
CA ALA A 630 -4.72 -2.73 -19.30
C ALA A 630 -3.59 -1.74 -18.90
N GLY A 631 -3.87 -0.82 -17.97
CA GLY A 631 -2.98 0.28 -17.53
C GLY A 631 -3.25 1.60 -18.24
N LEU A 632 -2.40 2.60 -18.02
CA LEU A 632 -2.48 3.91 -18.66
C LEU A 632 -2.35 3.78 -20.18
N ARG A 633 -3.22 4.49 -20.92
CA ARG A 633 -3.25 4.54 -22.38
C ARG A 633 -3.47 5.98 -22.86
N TYR A 634 -2.86 6.32 -23.99
CA TYR A 634 -3.11 7.59 -24.66
C TYR A 634 -4.54 7.66 -25.21
N LEU A 635 -5.09 8.87 -25.28
CA LEU A 635 -6.37 9.14 -25.92
C LEU A 635 -6.18 9.88 -27.25
N ASP A 636 -6.64 9.27 -28.33
CA ASP A 636 -6.64 9.87 -29.67
C ASP A 636 -7.94 10.63 -29.94
N ARG A 637 -7.82 11.73 -30.68
CA ARG A 637 -8.97 12.49 -31.16
C ARG A 637 -9.41 11.95 -32.51
N THR A 638 -10.63 11.43 -32.55
CA THR A 638 -11.28 10.99 -33.79
C THR A 638 -11.59 12.18 -34.71
N LYS A 639 -11.93 11.90 -35.97
CA LYS A 639 -12.36 12.95 -36.93
C LYS A 639 -13.65 13.66 -36.52
N SER A 640 -14.51 13.01 -35.74
CA SER A 640 -15.72 13.59 -35.14
C SER A 640 -15.42 14.45 -33.90
N GLY A 641 -14.18 14.46 -33.40
CA GLY A 641 -13.76 15.25 -32.25
C GLY A 641 -13.82 14.51 -30.91
N GLU A 642 -14.28 13.26 -30.89
CA GLU A 642 -14.35 12.42 -29.69
C GLU A 642 -12.97 11.87 -29.30
N ARG A 643 -12.72 11.70 -27.99
CA ARG A 643 -11.52 11.07 -27.45
C ARG A 643 -11.73 9.57 -27.24
N VAL A 644 -10.95 8.75 -27.95
CA VAL A 644 -10.99 7.29 -27.84
C VAL A 644 -9.66 6.76 -27.34
N VAL A 645 -9.69 5.64 -26.61
CA VAL A 645 -8.47 4.98 -26.15
C VAL A 645 -7.68 4.49 -27.36
N GLN A 646 -6.43 4.92 -27.46
CA GLN A 646 -5.51 4.45 -28.49
C GLN A 646 -5.10 3.00 -28.18
N GLU A 647 -5.37 2.09 -29.12
CA GLU A 647 -4.92 0.71 -29.03
C GLU A 647 -3.46 0.60 -29.47
N GLY A 648 -2.63 -0.03 -28.63
CA GLY A 648 -1.19 -0.15 -28.87
C GLY A 648 -0.41 1.15 -28.62
N PHE A 649 0.87 1.10 -28.94
CA PHE A 649 1.79 2.24 -28.87
C PHE A 649 2.57 2.31 -30.19
N ASN A 650 2.98 3.51 -30.62
CA ASN A 650 3.95 3.59 -31.71
C ASN A 650 5.32 3.16 -31.15
N SER A 651 5.80 1.99 -31.61
CA SER A 651 7.02 1.34 -31.12
C SER A 651 8.31 1.99 -31.59
N ALA A 652 8.26 2.89 -32.59
CA ALA A 652 9.44 3.48 -33.19
C ALA A 652 9.47 5.01 -33.03
N ARG A 653 10.67 5.57 -32.83
CA ARG A 653 10.94 7.01 -32.79
C ARG A 653 12.20 7.32 -33.57
N THR A 654 12.23 8.51 -34.17
CA THR A 654 13.40 9.02 -34.88
C THR A 654 13.75 10.39 -34.33
N PHE A 655 15.05 10.60 -34.11
CA PHE A 655 15.59 11.85 -33.62
C PHE A 655 16.63 12.36 -34.61
N LEU A 656 16.67 13.67 -34.81
CA LEU A 656 17.79 14.34 -35.48
C LEU A 656 18.63 15.02 -34.41
N LEU A 657 19.92 14.67 -34.38
CA LEU A 657 20.93 15.38 -33.63
C LEU A 657 21.76 16.20 -34.61
N GLY A 658 22.02 17.46 -34.29
CA GLY A 658 22.96 18.27 -35.03
C GLY A 658 23.65 19.28 -34.13
N GLY A 659 24.75 19.84 -34.58
CA GLY A 659 25.49 20.77 -33.75
C GLY A 659 26.86 21.11 -34.29
N ILE A 660 27.62 21.78 -33.45
CA ILE A 660 29.01 22.17 -33.70
C ILE A 660 29.78 21.89 -32.41
N HIS A 661 30.86 21.13 -32.54
CA HIS A 661 31.85 20.94 -31.49
C HIS A 661 33.06 21.82 -31.79
N HIS A 662 33.53 22.57 -30.80
CA HIS A 662 34.78 23.30 -30.87
C HIS A 662 35.79 22.74 -29.87
N ASP A 663 36.94 22.31 -30.36
CA ASP A 663 38.05 21.84 -29.55
C ASP A 663 39.37 22.40 -30.07
N ALA A 664 40.02 23.21 -29.22
CA ALA A 664 41.31 23.84 -29.51
C ALA A 664 42.50 22.85 -29.57
N GLY A 665 42.26 21.55 -29.41
CA GLY A 665 43.21 20.47 -29.65
C GLY A 665 43.11 19.83 -31.04
N LEU A 666 42.06 20.12 -31.81
CA LEU A 666 41.88 19.54 -33.14
C LEU A 666 42.56 20.37 -34.24
N GLN A 667 43.04 19.70 -35.28
CA GLN A 667 43.65 20.36 -36.46
C GLN A 667 42.67 21.31 -37.16
N TYR A 668 41.39 20.93 -37.22
CA TYR A 668 40.27 21.81 -37.55
C TYR A 668 39.45 21.99 -36.27
N PRO A 669 39.57 23.15 -35.58
CA PRO A 669 39.05 23.30 -34.23
C PRO A 669 37.52 23.35 -34.14
N VAL A 670 36.82 23.33 -35.28
CA VAL A 670 35.35 23.32 -35.35
C VAL A 670 34.92 22.11 -36.16
N VAL A 671 34.20 21.19 -35.53
CA VAL A 671 33.68 19.95 -36.12
C VAL A 671 32.15 20.05 -36.20
N PRO A 672 31.55 20.01 -37.40
CA PRO A 672 30.11 19.89 -37.51
C PRO A 672 29.66 18.51 -37.01
N LEU A 673 28.63 18.50 -36.17
CA LEU A 673 27.97 17.30 -35.70
C LEU A 673 26.63 17.14 -36.43
N GLY A 674 26.32 15.93 -36.88
CA GLY A 674 25.05 15.65 -37.53
C GLY A 674 24.80 14.15 -37.57
N GLY A 675 23.65 13.72 -37.03
CA GLY A 675 23.27 12.32 -37.02
C GLY A 675 21.77 12.11 -36.86
N ILE A 676 21.34 10.92 -37.25
CA ILE A 676 19.97 10.43 -37.11
C ILE A 676 20.01 9.24 -36.16
N ASP A 677 19.13 9.25 -35.17
CA ASP A 677 18.92 8.14 -34.24
C ASP A 677 17.56 7.51 -34.51
N TYR A 678 17.52 6.20 -34.67
CA TYR A 678 16.29 5.42 -34.81
C TYR A 678 16.19 4.44 -33.65
N PHE A 679 15.16 4.61 -32.83
CA PHE A 679 14.87 3.78 -31.68
C PHE A 679 13.57 2.99 -31.91
N ASN A 680 13.58 1.69 -31.63
CA ASN A 680 12.39 0.84 -31.63
C ASN A 680 12.37 -0.06 -30.39
N PHE A 681 11.32 0.01 -29.57
CA PHE A 681 11.23 -0.76 -28.33
C PHE A 681 10.51 -2.12 -28.47
N ASP A 682 9.94 -2.41 -29.62
CA ASP A 682 9.29 -3.69 -29.92
C ASP A 682 9.59 -4.12 -31.37
N LEU A 683 10.88 -4.28 -31.67
CA LEU A 683 11.36 -4.67 -32.98
C LEU A 683 10.81 -6.06 -33.33
N PHE A 684 10.14 -6.15 -34.48
CA PHE A 684 9.47 -7.36 -35.00
C PHE A 684 8.38 -7.94 -34.10
N HIS A 685 7.79 -7.16 -33.16
CA HIS A 685 6.79 -7.65 -32.20
C HIS A 685 7.29 -8.79 -31.30
N LYS A 686 8.59 -8.75 -30.97
CA LYS A 686 9.26 -9.77 -30.15
C LYS A 686 9.73 -9.23 -28.79
N GLY A 687 9.36 -8.00 -28.44
CA GLY A 687 9.86 -7.30 -27.25
C GLY A 687 11.36 -6.98 -27.32
N ILE A 688 11.94 -6.93 -28.53
CA ILE A 688 13.35 -6.57 -28.72
C ILE A 688 13.46 -5.06 -28.84
N GLN A 689 14.27 -4.45 -27.97
CA GLN A 689 14.60 -3.03 -28.04
C GLN A 689 15.84 -2.85 -28.91
N ALA A 690 15.77 -1.97 -29.90
CA ALA A 690 16.88 -1.67 -30.80
C ALA A 690 17.08 -0.16 -30.93
N ASN A 691 18.34 0.27 -30.92
CA ASN A 691 18.71 1.63 -31.26
C ASN A 691 19.76 1.64 -32.38
N VAL A 692 19.66 2.59 -33.31
CA VAL A 692 20.64 2.81 -34.37
C VAL A 692 20.88 4.30 -34.53
N PHE A 693 22.02 4.76 -34.05
CA PHE A 693 22.56 6.09 -34.28
C PHE A 693 23.53 6.08 -35.46
N PHE A 694 23.33 6.99 -36.40
CA PHE A 694 24.20 7.17 -37.55
C PHE A 694 24.54 8.65 -37.74
N ALA A 695 25.83 8.99 -37.73
CA ALA A 695 26.35 10.35 -37.86
C ALA A 695 27.43 10.46 -38.95
N GLY A 696 27.07 10.11 -40.18
CA GLY A 696 27.92 10.23 -41.37
C GLY A 696 29.07 9.21 -41.41
N VAL A 697 30.05 9.38 -40.52
CA VAL A 697 31.25 8.53 -40.38
C VAL A 697 31.22 7.68 -39.10
N VAL A 698 30.24 7.86 -38.23
CA VAL A 698 30.05 7.08 -36.99
C VAL A 698 28.74 6.31 -37.08
N ILE A 699 28.75 5.06 -36.64
CA ILE A 699 27.56 4.26 -36.39
C ILE A 699 27.65 3.66 -34.99
N ALA A 700 26.56 3.75 -34.24
CA ALA A 700 26.37 3.04 -32.99
C ALA A 700 25.01 2.34 -33.03
N ALA A 701 24.98 1.03 -32.82
CA ALA A 701 23.77 0.25 -32.85
C ALA A 701 23.72 -0.70 -31.65
N ASN A 702 22.53 -0.93 -31.11
CA ASN A 702 22.31 -1.97 -30.11
C ASN A 702 20.98 -2.68 -30.37
N ALA A 703 20.90 -3.93 -29.92
CA ALA A 703 19.66 -4.70 -29.89
C ALA A 703 19.64 -5.55 -28.63
N THR A 704 18.57 -5.49 -27.85
CA THR A 704 18.43 -6.17 -26.55
C THR A 704 17.06 -6.82 -26.43
N ASN A 705 17.04 -8.07 -25.99
CA ASN A 705 15.85 -8.67 -25.41
C ASN A 705 15.89 -8.48 -23.88
N PRO A 706 14.96 -7.72 -23.28
CA PRO A 706 14.96 -7.39 -21.85
C PRO A 706 14.51 -8.55 -20.95
N ASN A 707 13.89 -9.60 -21.51
CA ASN A 707 13.28 -10.70 -20.76
C ASN A 707 13.39 -12.02 -21.54
N VAL A 708 14.60 -12.59 -21.59
CA VAL A 708 14.82 -13.85 -22.32
C VAL A 708 14.18 -15.01 -21.56
N ALA A 709 13.37 -15.81 -22.27
CA ALA A 709 12.70 -16.99 -21.72
C ALA A 709 11.84 -16.75 -20.47
N ASN A 710 11.21 -15.57 -20.35
CA ASN A 710 10.42 -15.15 -19.18
C ASN A 710 11.25 -15.09 -17.88
N THR A 711 12.56 -14.86 -17.99
CA THR A 711 13.46 -14.62 -16.85
C THR A 711 13.75 -13.13 -16.71
N ARG A 712 14.15 -12.69 -15.52
CA ARG A 712 14.63 -11.30 -15.33
C ARG A 712 15.99 -11.01 -16.00
N THR A 713 16.50 -11.93 -16.82
CA THR A 713 17.77 -11.80 -17.53
C THR A 713 17.55 -11.10 -18.87
N ASN A 714 18.32 -10.03 -19.11
CA ASN A 714 18.40 -9.40 -20.42
C ASN A 714 19.61 -9.91 -21.20
N VAL A 715 19.48 -9.97 -22.52
CA VAL A 715 20.58 -10.33 -23.43
C VAL A 715 20.59 -9.33 -24.57
N GLY A 716 21.76 -8.76 -24.83
CA GLY A 716 21.92 -7.73 -25.85
C GLY A 716 23.21 -7.86 -26.63
N VAL A 717 23.24 -7.16 -27.75
CA VAL A 717 24.42 -6.95 -28.58
C VAL A 717 24.57 -5.46 -28.86
N ASP A 718 25.81 -5.00 -28.87
CA ASP A 718 26.15 -3.61 -29.21
C ASP A 718 27.21 -3.61 -30.32
N PHE A 719 27.14 -2.59 -31.17
CA PHE A 719 28.06 -2.37 -32.26
C PHE A 719 28.42 -0.89 -32.33
N PHE A 720 29.70 -0.60 -32.45
CA PHE A 720 30.22 0.74 -32.69
C PHE A 720 31.26 0.69 -33.80
N GLY A 721 31.17 1.62 -34.74
CA GLY A 721 32.14 1.79 -35.81
C GLY A 721 32.34 3.25 -36.14
N ILE A 722 33.59 3.61 -36.42
CA ILE A 722 33.97 4.91 -36.96
C ILE A 722 34.78 4.70 -38.24
N ALA A 723 34.57 5.54 -39.25
CA ALA A 723 35.23 5.47 -40.55
C ALA A 723 36.38 6.50 -40.70
N VAL A 724 36.59 7.35 -39.69
CA VAL A 724 37.67 8.34 -39.63
C VAL A 724 38.62 7.98 -38.48
N PRO A 725 39.93 7.82 -38.74
CA PRO A 725 40.86 7.46 -37.69
C PRO A 725 41.09 8.64 -36.73
N THR A 726 41.16 8.33 -35.44
CA THR A 726 41.56 9.29 -34.42
C THR A 726 43.08 9.32 -34.27
N THR A 727 43.65 10.52 -34.12
CA THR A 727 45.07 10.68 -33.87
C THR A 727 45.38 10.52 -32.39
N GLN A 728 46.29 9.62 -32.05
CA GLN A 728 46.84 9.45 -30.71
C GLN A 728 48.21 10.15 -30.62
N SER A 729 48.29 11.20 -29.81
CA SER A 729 49.54 11.89 -29.46
C SER A 729 50.16 11.26 -28.20
N LEU A 730 51.50 11.26 -28.12
CA LEU A 730 52.24 10.79 -26.93
C LEU A 730 52.93 11.98 -26.26
N TYR A 731 52.87 12.06 -24.94
CA TYR A 731 53.63 13.02 -24.15
C TYR A 731 54.70 12.28 -23.33
N ARG A 732 55.95 12.75 -23.42
CA ARG A 732 57.07 12.25 -22.61
C ARG A 732 57.63 13.42 -21.80
N ASN A 733 57.58 13.32 -20.47
CA ASN A 733 57.96 14.41 -19.55
C ASN A 733 57.30 15.77 -19.88
N GLY A 734 55.99 15.75 -20.16
CA GLY A 734 55.22 16.96 -20.50
C GLY A 734 55.49 17.57 -21.88
N ARG A 735 56.25 16.89 -22.77
CA ARG A 735 56.46 17.32 -24.16
C ARG A 735 55.84 16.35 -25.15
N GLU A 736 55.06 16.89 -26.09
CA GLU A 736 54.46 16.11 -27.18
C GLU A 736 55.53 15.54 -28.11
N GLN A 737 55.38 14.26 -28.47
CA GLN A 737 56.26 13.52 -29.36
C GLN A 737 55.59 13.36 -30.74
N LEU A 738 55.58 14.43 -31.54
CA LEU A 738 54.93 14.46 -32.86
C LEU A 738 55.43 13.34 -33.80
N GLY A 739 56.71 12.99 -33.73
CA GLY A 739 57.31 11.90 -34.53
C GLY A 739 56.80 10.50 -34.20
N GLU A 740 56.10 10.33 -33.07
CA GLU A 740 55.56 9.06 -32.57
C GLU A 740 54.02 9.03 -32.63
N GLU A 741 53.43 9.94 -33.40
CA GLU A 741 51.98 10.02 -33.60
C GLU A 741 51.47 8.78 -34.34
N VAL A 742 50.35 8.21 -33.88
CA VAL A 742 49.72 7.02 -34.49
C VAL A 742 48.23 7.30 -34.68
N LYS A 743 47.72 7.01 -35.87
CA LYS A 743 46.29 7.03 -36.16
C LYS A 743 45.68 5.67 -35.78
N GLN A 744 44.53 5.66 -35.11
CA GLN A 744 43.81 4.46 -34.69
C GLN A 744 42.37 4.52 -35.19
N LEU A 745 41.87 3.40 -35.72
CA LEU A 745 40.50 3.23 -36.17
C LEU A 745 39.88 2.01 -35.47
N PRO A 746 39.10 2.21 -34.39
CA PRO A 746 38.48 1.12 -33.65
C PRO A 746 37.13 0.71 -34.28
N THR A 747 36.83 -0.59 -34.25
CA THR A 747 35.49 -1.14 -34.49
C THR A 747 35.16 -2.11 -33.35
N ARG A 748 34.04 -1.91 -32.67
CA ARG A 748 33.67 -2.67 -31.47
C ARG A 748 32.36 -3.43 -31.68
N PHE A 749 32.33 -4.65 -31.19
CA PHE A 749 31.14 -5.48 -31.08
C PHE A 749 31.13 -6.13 -29.70
N SER A 750 30.02 -6.09 -28.98
CA SER A 750 29.89 -6.74 -27.68
C SER A 750 28.62 -7.57 -27.59
N ILE A 751 28.71 -8.65 -26.84
CA ILE A 751 27.57 -9.47 -26.41
C ILE A 751 27.44 -9.31 -24.90
N ARG A 752 26.23 -9.10 -24.40
CA ARG A 752 25.96 -8.87 -22.98
C ARG A 752 24.84 -9.76 -22.48
N ALA A 753 24.98 -10.24 -21.24
CA ALA A 753 23.92 -10.90 -20.50
C ALA A 753 23.86 -10.33 -19.08
N GLY A 754 22.73 -9.72 -18.72
CA GLY A 754 22.56 -9.04 -17.44
C GLY A 754 21.43 -9.61 -16.60
N HIS A 755 21.64 -9.71 -15.30
CA HIS A 755 20.66 -10.22 -14.34
C HIS A 755 20.55 -9.32 -13.10
N PRO A 756 19.33 -8.98 -12.64
CA PRO A 756 19.15 -8.28 -11.38
C PRO A 756 19.43 -9.21 -10.21
N PHE A 757 20.47 -8.90 -9.42
CA PHE A 757 20.85 -9.69 -8.24
C PHE A 757 20.23 -9.15 -6.94
N LEU A 758 19.69 -7.92 -6.97
CA LEU A 758 18.98 -7.25 -5.87
C LEU A 758 17.75 -6.50 -6.39
N GLN A 759 16.95 -5.93 -5.47
CA GLN A 759 15.83 -5.06 -5.83
C GLN A 759 16.28 -3.86 -6.68
N PHE A 760 17.45 -3.28 -6.42
CA PHE A 760 17.94 -2.11 -7.16
C PHE A 760 19.33 -2.30 -7.75
N GLY A 761 19.77 -3.56 -7.85
CA GLY A 761 21.10 -3.94 -8.32
C GLY A 761 21.06 -4.91 -9.49
N LYS A 762 21.93 -4.69 -10.47
CA LYS A 762 22.10 -5.53 -11.67
C LYS A 762 23.58 -5.80 -11.90
N VAL A 763 23.88 -7.02 -12.35
CA VAL A 763 25.20 -7.42 -12.82
C VAL A 763 25.09 -7.82 -14.29
N ASP A 764 26.05 -7.41 -15.09
CA ASP A 764 26.18 -7.73 -16.51
C ASP A 764 27.48 -8.49 -16.74
N PHE A 765 27.40 -9.54 -17.56
CA PHE A 765 28.56 -10.20 -18.12
C PHE A 765 28.68 -9.77 -19.58
N THR A 766 29.83 -9.22 -19.93
CA THR A 766 30.11 -8.67 -21.25
C THR A 766 31.21 -9.47 -21.92
N LEU A 767 31.07 -9.76 -23.21
CA LEU A 767 32.13 -10.27 -24.06
C LEU A 767 32.32 -9.32 -25.25
N GLY A 768 33.37 -8.52 -25.18
CA GLY A 768 33.75 -7.55 -26.20
C GLY A 768 34.73 -8.11 -27.23
N PHE A 769 34.57 -7.66 -28.46
CA PHE A 769 35.46 -7.86 -29.59
C PHE A 769 35.73 -6.50 -30.23
N GLU A 770 36.94 -6.00 -30.08
CA GLU A 770 37.40 -4.75 -30.70
C GLU A 770 38.45 -5.07 -31.76
N HIS A 771 38.34 -4.46 -32.94
CA HIS A 771 39.39 -4.50 -33.95
C HIS A 771 40.03 -3.11 -34.05
N ASP A 772 41.30 -3.03 -33.66
CA ASP A 772 42.10 -1.82 -33.76
C ASP A 772 42.95 -1.86 -35.02
N THR A 773 42.69 -0.92 -35.92
CA THR A 773 43.54 -0.67 -37.09
C THR A 773 44.45 0.50 -36.81
N TYR A 774 45.77 0.27 -36.87
CA TYR A 774 46.79 1.28 -36.61
C TYR A 774 47.40 1.78 -37.91
N MET A 775 47.57 3.10 -38.01
CA MET A 775 48.03 3.77 -39.22
C MET A 775 49.09 4.81 -38.88
N ARG A 776 49.97 5.08 -39.85
CA ARG A 776 50.87 6.24 -39.77
C ARG A 776 50.07 7.53 -39.92
N SER A 777 50.45 8.56 -39.18
CA SER A 777 50.02 9.93 -39.40
C SER A 777 51.01 10.69 -40.28
N ASP A 778 50.67 11.93 -40.62
CA ASP A 778 51.52 12.80 -41.44
C ASP A 778 52.79 13.25 -40.69
N ASN A 779 52.77 13.18 -39.35
CA ASN A 779 53.89 13.53 -38.48
C ASN A 779 54.75 12.32 -38.08
N THR A 780 54.29 11.09 -38.28
CA THR A 780 55.00 9.87 -37.86
C THR A 780 56.37 9.78 -38.54
N ALA A 781 57.45 9.79 -37.76
CA ALA A 781 58.82 9.74 -38.24
C ALA A 781 59.07 8.45 -39.07
N PRO A 782 59.78 8.50 -40.21
CA PRO A 782 59.97 7.32 -41.09
C PRO A 782 60.54 6.07 -40.39
N SER A 783 61.34 6.28 -39.34
CA SER A 783 61.94 5.22 -38.52
C SER A 783 61.00 4.64 -37.44
N PHE A 784 59.87 5.28 -37.17
CA PHE A 784 58.93 4.84 -36.15
C PHE A 784 58.11 3.64 -36.65
N LEU A 785 58.10 2.55 -35.89
CA LEU A 785 57.32 1.34 -36.19
C LEU A 785 55.92 1.47 -35.59
N VAL A 786 54.88 1.44 -36.42
CA VAL A 786 53.48 1.46 -35.98
C VAL A 786 53.10 0.05 -35.46
N PRO A 787 52.26 -0.06 -34.42
CA PRO A 787 51.76 -1.35 -33.95
C PRO A 787 51.05 -2.14 -35.06
N ALA A 788 51.05 -3.46 -34.93
CA ALA A 788 50.27 -4.32 -35.82
C ALA A 788 48.78 -4.27 -35.46
N ASP A 789 47.92 -4.22 -36.47
CA ASP A 789 46.47 -4.35 -36.30
C ASP A 789 46.12 -5.60 -35.49
N THR A 790 45.19 -5.46 -34.55
CA THR A 790 44.87 -6.53 -33.61
C THR A 790 43.39 -6.56 -33.29
N PHE A 791 42.88 -7.77 -33.04
CA PHE A 791 41.67 -7.93 -32.24
C PHE A 791 42.00 -7.88 -30.76
N VAL A 792 41.20 -7.16 -29.98
CA VAL A 792 41.14 -7.20 -28.52
C VAL A 792 39.88 -7.98 -28.14
N ILE A 793 40.06 -9.02 -27.33
CA ILE A 793 38.97 -9.83 -26.77
C ILE A 793 38.87 -9.50 -25.29
N SER A 794 37.66 -9.12 -24.85
CA SER A 794 37.44 -8.46 -23.57
C SER A 794 36.26 -9.07 -22.82
N PRO A 795 36.44 -10.22 -22.13
CA PRO A 795 35.51 -10.62 -21.08
C PRO A 795 35.51 -9.59 -19.94
N GLY A 796 34.31 -9.14 -19.57
CA GLY A 796 34.11 -8.14 -18.55
C GLY A 796 32.90 -8.41 -17.66
N ILE A 797 32.89 -7.76 -16.50
CA ILE A 797 31.76 -7.74 -15.58
C ILE A 797 31.47 -6.30 -15.21
N ASP A 798 30.21 -5.91 -15.34
CA ASP A 798 29.70 -4.63 -14.90
C ASP A 798 28.69 -4.84 -13.77
N ALA A 799 28.72 -4.00 -12.75
CA ALA A 799 27.75 -4.00 -11.67
C ALA A 799 27.22 -2.60 -11.45
N GLN A 800 25.91 -2.50 -11.24
CA GLN A 800 25.24 -1.24 -10.94
C GLN A 800 24.24 -1.40 -9.81
N TYR A 801 24.17 -0.40 -8.94
CA TYR A 801 23.15 -0.27 -7.91
C TYR A 801 22.69 1.17 -7.82
N ALA A 802 21.38 1.43 -7.79
CA ALA A 802 20.89 2.80 -7.71
C ALA A 802 19.65 2.94 -6.85
N ARG A 803 19.73 3.82 -5.86
CA ARG A 803 18.66 4.05 -4.88
C ARG A 803 18.63 5.47 -4.36
N TRP A 804 17.42 6.04 -4.23
CA TRP A 804 17.20 7.38 -3.69
C TRP A 804 17.99 8.48 -4.41
N GLY A 805 18.19 8.34 -5.72
CA GLY A 805 19.00 9.27 -6.52
C GLY A 805 20.52 9.14 -6.31
N ALA A 806 20.98 8.13 -5.57
CA ALA A 806 22.37 7.71 -5.55
C ALA A 806 22.58 6.56 -6.55
N THR A 807 23.69 6.56 -7.26
CA THR A 807 24.09 5.52 -8.21
C THR A 807 25.50 5.08 -7.91
N ILE A 808 25.72 3.77 -7.87
CA ILE A 808 27.02 3.12 -7.74
C ILE A 808 27.19 2.26 -8.97
N THR A 809 28.31 2.42 -9.66
CA THR A 809 28.69 1.55 -10.77
C THR A 809 30.11 1.02 -10.56
N GLY A 810 30.39 -0.14 -11.13
CA GLY A 810 31.72 -0.71 -11.16
C GLY A 810 31.87 -1.61 -12.37
N PHE A 811 33.08 -1.68 -12.91
CA PHE A 811 33.42 -2.53 -14.04
C PHE A 811 34.79 -3.15 -13.86
N TYR A 812 35.00 -4.30 -14.50
CA TYR A 812 36.28 -4.98 -14.60
C TYR A 812 36.37 -5.69 -15.95
N ASP A 813 37.40 -5.38 -16.72
CA ASP A 813 37.67 -5.97 -18.03
C ASP A 813 39.04 -6.66 -18.03
N TYR A 814 39.08 -7.88 -18.57
CA TYR A 814 40.32 -8.58 -18.88
C TYR A 814 40.53 -8.59 -20.39
N ASN A 815 41.50 -7.84 -20.87
CA ASN A 815 41.70 -7.59 -22.29
C ASN A 815 42.87 -8.41 -22.84
N THR A 816 42.65 -9.07 -23.98
CA THR A 816 43.69 -9.85 -24.68
C THR A 816 43.80 -9.45 -26.13
N ARG A 817 45.00 -9.04 -26.54
CA ARG A 817 45.34 -8.75 -27.94
C ARG A 817 45.75 -10.02 -28.67
N THR A 818 45.18 -10.25 -29.85
CA THR A 818 45.56 -11.36 -30.72
C THR A 818 46.98 -11.19 -31.28
N LYS A 819 47.37 -9.95 -31.62
CA LYS A 819 48.72 -9.58 -32.06
C LYS A 819 49.29 -8.46 -31.18
N TRP A 820 50.52 -8.64 -30.73
CA TRP A 820 51.29 -7.61 -30.03
C TRP A 820 52.78 -7.88 -30.32
N GLN A 821 53.26 -7.28 -31.40
CA GLN A 821 54.64 -7.41 -31.89
C GLN A 821 55.44 -6.19 -31.46
N PRO A 822 56.78 -6.25 -31.36
CA PRO A 822 57.60 -5.09 -31.03
C PRO A 822 57.32 -3.91 -31.97
N TRP A 823 56.99 -2.74 -31.41
CA TRP A 823 56.63 -1.52 -32.13
C TRP A 823 57.19 -0.28 -31.39
N GLY A 824 57.17 0.88 -32.03
CA GLY A 824 57.58 2.16 -31.47
C GLY A 824 59.03 2.16 -30.96
N ASN A 825 59.24 2.78 -29.79
CA ASN A 825 60.51 2.72 -29.07
C ASN A 825 60.65 1.35 -28.38
N LEU A 826 61.56 0.50 -28.89
CA LEU A 826 61.76 -0.86 -28.36
C LEU A 826 62.20 -0.92 -26.88
N ALA A 827 62.71 0.19 -26.32
CA ALA A 827 63.02 0.28 -24.89
C ALA A 827 61.76 0.50 -24.01
N GLU A 828 60.67 0.99 -24.60
CA GLU A 828 59.38 1.25 -23.93
C GLU A 828 58.34 0.14 -24.20
N TYR A 829 58.57 -0.69 -25.23
CA TYR A 829 57.73 -1.84 -25.55
C TYR A 829 57.81 -2.93 -24.48
N ASP A 830 56.66 -3.34 -23.93
CA ASP A 830 56.56 -4.49 -23.03
C ASP A 830 55.69 -5.60 -23.66
N PRO A 831 56.24 -6.81 -23.94
CA PRO A 831 55.47 -7.91 -24.49
C PRO A 831 54.35 -8.39 -23.54
N LYS A 832 54.42 -8.11 -22.24
CA LYS A 832 53.37 -8.46 -21.27
C LYS A 832 52.09 -7.63 -21.46
N GLN A 833 52.17 -6.46 -22.11
CA GLN A 833 51.02 -5.62 -22.48
C GLN A 833 50.15 -6.26 -23.60
N LYS A 834 50.52 -7.43 -24.12
CA LYS A 834 49.59 -8.26 -24.92
C LYS A 834 48.29 -8.55 -24.17
N THR A 835 48.36 -8.60 -22.83
CA THR A 835 47.19 -8.69 -21.96
C THR A 835 47.22 -7.54 -20.96
N PHE A 836 46.08 -6.91 -20.73
CA PHE A 836 45.93 -5.82 -19.78
C PHE A 836 44.57 -5.91 -19.09
N THR A 837 44.40 -5.17 -18.01
CA THR A 837 43.13 -5.13 -17.28
C THR A 837 42.77 -3.70 -16.97
N ASP A 838 41.50 -3.37 -17.18
CA ASP A 838 40.93 -2.07 -16.86
C ASP A 838 39.85 -2.30 -15.81
N PHE A 839 39.78 -1.43 -14.81
CA PHE A 839 38.72 -1.50 -13.82
C PHE A 839 38.46 -0.13 -13.21
N GLY A 840 37.24 0.04 -12.74
CA GLY A 840 36.85 1.31 -12.15
C GLY A 840 35.47 1.26 -11.54
N GLY A 841 35.03 2.41 -11.07
CA GLY A 841 33.69 2.59 -10.56
C GLY A 841 33.38 4.04 -10.28
N SER A 842 32.09 4.33 -10.20
CA SER A 842 31.58 5.66 -9.93
C SER A 842 30.57 5.66 -8.78
N LEU A 843 30.56 6.76 -8.04
CA LEU A 843 29.55 7.07 -7.03
C LEU A 843 28.96 8.44 -7.35
N ALA A 844 27.68 8.48 -7.70
CA ALA A 844 26.96 9.71 -8.03
C ALA A 844 25.75 9.94 -7.12
N LYS A 845 25.43 11.21 -6.84
CA LYS A 845 24.24 11.64 -6.11
C LYS A 845 23.66 12.91 -6.71
N SER A 846 22.36 12.87 -7.04
CA SER A 846 21.60 14.06 -7.42
C SER A 846 20.67 14.51 -6.29
N PHE A 847 20.68 15.80 -5.99
CA PHE A 847 19.76 16.49 -5.08
C PHE A 847 18.85 17.40 -5.89
N TYR A 848 17.54 17.18 -5.77
CA TYR A 848 16.53 17.97 -6.47
C TYR A 848 15.88 18.95 -5.50
N LEU A 849 15.95 20.23 -5.83
CA LEU A 849 15.47 21.35 -5.02
C LEU A 849 14.25 22.01 -5.71
N PRO A 850 13.45 22.82 -4.99
CA PRO A 850 12.31 23.52 -5.58
C PRO A 850 12.70 24.40 -6.78
N LYS A 851 11.73 24.64 -7.68
CA LYS A 851 11.90 25.47 -8.88
C LYS A 851 12.98 24.94 -9.85
N PHE A 852 13.01 23.63 -10.08
CA PHE A 852 13.91 22.96 -11.03
C PHE A 852 15.41 23.14 -10.75
N GLN A 853 15.76 23.43 -9.49
CA GLN A 853 17.14 23.49 -9.05
C GLN A 853 17.71 22.08 -8.82
N ARG A 854 18.96 21.86 -9.19
CA ARG A 854 19.65 20.58 -9.02
C ARG A 854 21.09 20.77 -8.59
N ILE A 855 21.52 19.97 -7.62
CA ILE A 855 22.94 19.79 -7.26
C ILE A 855 23.32 18.35 -7.59
N GLY A 856 24.41 18.16 -8.33
CA GLY A 856 24.98 16.85 -8.63
C GLY A 856 26.40 16.74 -8.06
N VAL A 857 26.70 15.60 -7.44
CA VAL A 857 28.04 15.24 -6.99
C VAL A 857 28.37 13.85 -7.51
N GLU A 858 29.54 13.69 -8.13
CA GLU A 858 30.02 12.42 -8.65
C GLU A 858 31.51 12.26 -8.38
N VAL A 859 31.92 11.02 -8.12
CA VAL A 859 33.31 10.63 -7.92
C VAL A 859 33.59 9.38 -8.73
N ASP A 860 34.62 9.44 -9.57
CA ASP A 860 35.06 8.34 -10.44
C ASP A 860 36.44 7.86 -10.03
N TYR A 861 36.62 6.55 -10.04
CA TYR A 861 37.90 5.89 -9.86
C TYR A 861 38.18 4.99 -11.05
N MET A 862 39.38 5.10 -11.60
CA MET A 862 39.85 4.28 -12.72
C MET A 862 41.29 3.86 -12.49
N ASP A 863 41.60 2.60 -12.74
CA ASP A 863 42.94 2.03 -12.58
C ASP A 863 43.08 0.77 -13.45
N GLY A 864 44.31 0.36 -13.71
CA GLY A 864 44.54 -0.81 -14.55
C GLY A 864 45.93 -1.40 -14.39
N THR A 865 46.11 -2.56 -15.00
CA THR A 865 47.40 -3.26 -14.98
C THR A 865 47.89 -3.49 -16.39
N ARG A 866 49.20 -3.26 -16.59
CA ARG A 866 49.88 -3.39 -17.89
C ARG A 866 49.23 -2.54 -18.98
N LEU A 867 48.76 -1.35 -18.61
CA LEU A 867 48.27 -0.37 -19.57
C LEU A 867 49.41 0.14 -20.44
N ASP A 868 49.09 0.43 -21.69
CA ASP A 868 49.93 1.13 -22.65
C ASP A 868 49.15 2.33 -23.22
N ARG A 869 49.81 3.16 -24.03
CA ARG A 869 49.19 4.38 -24.55
C ARG A 869 47.88 4.19 -25.33
N PHE A 870 47.57 2.97 -25.81
CA PHE A 870 46.32 2.66 -26.50
C PHE A 870 45.24 2.05 -25.59
N SER A 871 45.58 1.71 -24.35
CA SER A 871 44.63 1.21 -23.34
C SER A 871 44.49 2.12 -22.12
N GLN A 872 45.28 3.20 -22.03
CA GLN A 872 45.14 4.21 -21.00
C GLN A 872 43.80 4.96 -21.11
N TYR A 873 43.29 5.43 -19.97
CA TYR A 873 42.05 6.20 -19.92
C TYR A 873 42.24 7.59 -20.54
N GLY A 874 41.52 7.88 -21.62
CA GLY A 874 41.54 9.18 -22.28
C GLY A 874 40.42 10.12 -21.80
N PHE A 875 40.72 11.41 -21.76
CA PHE A 875 39.77 12.47 -21.41
C PHE A 875 39.48 13.39 -22.61
N GLY A 876 38.24 13.82 -22.76
CA GLY A 876 37.80 14.72 -23.84
C GLY A 876 36.52 14.25 -24.54
N PHE A 877 36.20 14.81 -25.70
CA PHE A 877 34.92 14.63 -26.40
C PHE A 877 34.61 13.16 -26.77
N PHE A 878 35.63 12.36 -27.06
CA PHE A 878 35.50 10.93 -27.40
C PHE A 878 35.85 10.00 -26.22
N GLY A 879 36.18 10.54 -25.05
CA GLY A 879 36.51 9.76 -23.86
C GLY A 879 35.27 9.38 -23.06
N ALA A 880 35.33 8.26 -22.32
CA ALA A 880 34.24 7.85 -21.42
C ALA A 880 34.12 8.73 -20.17
N GLN A 881 35.12 9.58 -19.90
CA GLN A 881 35.21 10.46 -18.75
C GLN A 881 35.63 11.86 -19.19
N ARG A 882 35.10 12.89 -18.52
CA ARG A 882 35.33 14.29 -18.91
C ARG A 882 35.86 15.11 -17.75
N ILE A 883 36.79 16.01 -18.06
CA ILE A 883 37.11 17.18 -17.24
C ILE A 883 36.86 18.39 -18.15
N HIS A 884 35.98 19.29 -17.75
CA HIS A 884 35.53 20.41 -18.57
C HIS A 884 36.73 21.25 -19.05
N GLY A 885 36.85 21.38 -20.37
CA GLY A 885 37.89 22.15 -21.04
C GLY A 885 39.17 21.37 -21.36
N ILE A 886 39.32 20.11 -20.95
CA ILE A 886 40.43 19.26 -21.42
C ILE A 886 40.24 18.95 -22.90
N LYS A 887 41.27 19.22 -23.69
CA LYS A 887 41.29 18.96 -25.13
C LYS A 887 41.33 17.46 -25.41
N SER A 888 40.62 17.04 -26.44
CA SER A 888 40.58 15.63 -26.85
C SER A 888 41.98 15.12 -27.20
N GLY A 889 42.34 13.95 -26.68
CA GLY A 889 43.64 13.30 -26.94
C GLY A 889 44.85 13.91 -26.22
N SER A 890 44.66 14.95 -25.40
CA SER A 890 45.77 15.64 -24.72
C SER A 890 46.16 15.05 -23.35
N LEU A 891 45.28 14.25 -22.75
CA LEU A 891 45.46 13.68 -21.42
C LEU A 891 45.08 12.20 -21.44
N LEU A 892 46.01 11.37 -20.97
CA LEU A 892 45.85 9.93 -20.76
C LEU A 892 46.21 9.60 -19.30
N ALA A 893 45.55 8.60 -18.72
CA ALA A 893 45.83 8.14 -17.36
C ALA A 893 46.04 6.63 -17.28
N ASP A 894 47.05 6.23 -16.50
CA ASP A 894 47.15 4.87 -15.97
C ASP A 894 46.14 4.66 -14.83
N ARG A 895 45.97 5.70 -14.01
CA ARG A 895 45.03 5.76 -12.90
C ARG A 895 44.50 7.18 -12.74
N ALA A 896 43.21 7.31 -12.45
CA ALA A 896 42.56 8.59 -12.24
C ALA A 896 41.56 8.54 -11.09
N ILE A 897 41.52 9.62 -10.32
CA ILE A 897 40.42 9.92 -9.38
C ILE A 897 39.81 11.24 -9.83
N LEU A 898 38.53 11.23 -10.20
CA LEU A 898 37.82 12.41 -10.65
C LEU A 898 36.71 12.77 -9.65
N GLY A 899 36.51 14.06 -9.42
CA GLY A 899 35.39 14.59 -8.68
C GLY A 899 34.66 15.62 -9.53
N HIS A 900 33.34 15.47 -9.64
CA HIS A 900 32.47 16.32 -10.43
C HIS A 900 31.43 16.98 -9.52
N PHE A 901 31.33 18.30 -9.61
CA PHE A 901 30.29 19.08 -8.95
C PHE A 901 29.51 19.86 -10.00
N SER A 902 28.18 19.77 -9.94
CA SER A 902 27.28 20.53 -10.80
C SER A 902 26.20 21.24 -10.00
N TYR A 903 25.87 22.46 -10.42
CA TYR A 903 24.71 23.19 -9.92
C TYR A 903 23.95 23.82 -11.08
N GLY A 904 22.66 23.50 -11.17
CA GLY A 904 21.79 23.99 -12.23
C GLY A 904 20.51 24.62 -11.70
N PHE A 905 20.05 25.68 -12.35
CA PHE A 905 18.78 26.34 -12.04
C PHE A 905 18.10 26.84 -13.31
N VAL A 906 16.79 27.08 -13.22
CA VAL A 906 15.98 27.60 -14.33
C VAL A 906 15.48 28.99 -13.99
N PHE A 907 15.54 29.90 -14.97
CA PHE A 907 14.94 31.23 -14.87
C PHE A 907 13.90 31.43 -15.99
N SER A 908 12.79 32.09 -15.65
CA SER A 908 11.68 32.38 -16.58
C SER A 908 11.05 31.15 -17.28
N GLU A 909 11.26 29.94 -16.74
CA GLU A 909 10.86 28.66 -17.35
C GLU A 909 11.44 28.44 -18.76
N GLN A 910 12.39 29.24 -19.22
CA GLN A 910 12.84 29.27 -20.63
C GLN A 910 14.31 28.94 -20.80
N PHE A 911 15.09 29.19 -19.76
CA PHE A 911 16.53 29.05 -19.81
C PHE A 911 16.99 28.35 -18.55
N ARG A 912 17.73 27.28 -18.75
CA ARG A 912 18.48 26.60 -17.71
C ARG A 912 19.92 27.02 -17.81
N LEU A 913 20.53 27.37 -16.68
CA LEU A 913 21.96 27.60 -16.55
C LEU A 913 22.53 26.57 -15.59
N GLU A 914 23.66 25.98 -15.97
CA GLU A 914 24.39 25.03 -15.14
C GLU A 914 25.86 25.45 -15.05
N ALA A 915 26.44 25.28 -13.88
CA ALA A 915 27.85 25.48 -13.64
C ALA A 915 28.48 24.16 -13.18
N PHE A 916 29.70 23.90 -13.65
CA PHE A 916 30.44 22.69 -13.39
C PHE A 916 31.82 23.01 -12.82
N TYR A 917 32.25 22.20 -11.87
CA TYR A 917 33.63 22.16 -11.40
C TYR A 917 34.10 20.71 -11.35
N ASP A 918 35.22 20.46 -12.01
CA ASP A 918 35.84 19.14 -12.06
C ASP A 918 37.24 19.20 -11.45
N HIS A 919 37.58 18.14 -10.73
CA HIS A 919 38.89 17.95 -10.13
C HIS A 919 39.38 16.53 -10.38
N GLY A 920 40.45 16.40 -11.16
CA GLY A 920 41.10 15.12 -11.45
C GLY A 920 42.48 15.02 -10.82
N LEU A 921 42.80 13.88 -10.21
CA LEU A 921 44.15 13.49 -9.81
C LEU A 921 44.62 12.38 -10.74
N ILE A 922 45.65 12.66 -11.55
CA ILE A 922 46.04 11.80 -12.66
C ILE A 922 47.43 11.21 -12.43
N ASP A 923 47.56 9.90 -12.64
CA ASP A 923 48.83 9.20 -12.74
C ASP A 923 49.07 8.77 -14.19
N ASN A 924 50.26 9.05 -14.70
CA ASN A 924 50.71 8.58 -16.01
C ASN A 924 52.23 8.43 -16.00
N LYS A 925 52.72 7.20 -16.13
CA LYS A 925 54.16 6.89 -16.07
C LYS A 925 54.95 7.50 -17.23
N LEU A 926 54.40 7.54 -18.43
CA LEU A 926 55.07 8.06 -19.64
C LEU A 926 55.15 9.60 -19.62
N ALA A 927 54.07 10.25 -19.19
CA ALA A 927 54.02 11.70 -19.07
C ALA A 927 54.77 12.22 -17.82
N GLY A 928 55.05 11.35 -16.83
CA GLY A 928 55.71 11.68 -15.58
C GLY A 928 54.76 12.20 -14.49
N TYR A 929 53.45 11.96 -14.62
CA TYR A 929 52.43 12.44 -13.69
C TYR A 929 52.29 11.49 -12.49
N GLN A 930 52.30 12.06 -11.29
CA GLN A 930 52.07 11.36 -10.02
C GLN A 930 51.07 12.16 -9.17
N ARG A 931 49.80 11.74 -9.19
CA ARG A 931 48.65 12.46 -8.62
C ARG A 931 48.63 13.91 -9.06
N GLU A 932 48.95 14.14 -10.33
CA GLU A 932 49.05 15.48 -10.88
C GLU A 932 47.62 16.05 -11.00
N PRO A 933 47.35 17.25 -10.45
CA PRO A 933 46.00 17.80 -10.41
C PRO A 933 45.62 18.47 -11.73
N PHE A 934 44.48 18.08 -12.30
CA PHE A 934 43.83 18.72 -13.43
C PHE A 934 42.47 19.27 -12.98
N GLN A 935 42.16 20.51 -13.34
CA GLN A 935 40.94 21.18 -12.89
C GLN A 935 40.21 21.81 -14.07
N GLY A 936 38.90 21.68 -14.10
CA GLY A 936 38.02 22.21 -15.14
C GLY A 936 36.89 23.04 -14.54
N LEU A 937 36.54 24.14 -15.22
CA LEU A 937 35.30 24.88 -14.98
C LEU A 937 34.45 24.84 -16.24
N GLY A 938 33.15 24.59 -16.06
CA GLY A 938 32.17 24.55 -17.14
C GLY A 938 30.97 25.45 -16.87
N ILE A 939 30.38 25.98 -17.93
CA ILE A 939 29.05 26.61 -17.90
C ILE A 939 28.24 26.06 -19.07
N ALA A 940 27.02 25.61 -18.79
CA ALA A 940 26.07 25.21 -19.82
C ALA A 940 24.79 26.05 -19.77
N GLY A 941 24.18 26.22 -20.94
CA GLY A 941 22.88 26.84 -21.13
C GLY A 941 21.98 25.93 -21.95
N GLN A 942 20.73 25.75 -21.53
CA GLN A 942 19.73 24.98 -22.29
C GLN A 942 18.45 25.81 -22.49
N THR A 943 17.89 25.73 -23.70
CA THR A 943 16.60 26.36 -24.04
C THR A 943 15.86 25.55 -25.12
N VAL A 944 14.58 25.87 -25.35
CA VAL A 944 13.81 25.32 -26.47
C VAL A 944 13.84 26.34 -27.62
N GLY A 945 14.48 25.95 -28.71
CA GLY A 945 14.58 26.71 -29.95
C GLY A 945 13.35 26.58 -30.86
N PRO A 946 13.36 27.28 -32.00
CA PRO A 946 12.28 27.22 -32.99
C PRO A 946 12.02 25.80 -33.50
N TYR A 947 10.79 25.53 -33.94
CA TYR A 947 10.38 24.24 -34.52
C TYR A 947 10.53 23.03 -33.58
N GLY A 948 10.48 23.24 -32.26
CA GLY A 948 10.57 22.18 -31.25
C GLY A 948 11.94 21.53 -31.19
N THR A 949 13.01 22.34 -31.22
CA THR A 949 14.38 21.85 -31.01
C THR A 949 14.83 22.15 -29.59
N LEU A 950 15.49 21.21 -28.94
CA LEU A 950 16.20 21.48 -27.69
C LEU A 950 17.59 21.98 -28.06
N LEU A 951 17.96 23.19 -27.66
CA LEU A 951 19.29 23.75 -27.86
C LEU A 951 20.06 23.70 -26.54
N ARG A 952 21.28 23.15 -26.57
CA ARG A 952 22.21 23.14 -25.44
C ARG A 952 23.56 23.70 -25.89
N LEU A 953 24.07 24.65 -25.13
CA LEU A 953 25.43 25.17 -25.19
C LEU A 953 26.18 24.66 -23.96
N ASP A 954 27.39 24.14 -24.12
CA ASP A 954 28.30 23.75 -23.06
C ASP A 954 29.67 24.37 -23.35
N ILE A 955 30.31 25.02 -22.37
CA ILE A 955 31.63 25.63 -22.53
C ILE A 955 32.47 25.25 -21.33
N GLY A 956 33.62 24.61 -21.58
CA GLY A 956 34.59 24.21 -20.58
C GLY A 956 35.94 24.88 -20.76
N LYS A 957 36.61 25.19 -19.64
CA LYS A 957 37.99 25.69 -19.61
C LYS A 957 38.75 25.11 -18.44
N THR A 958 39.97 24.65 -18.71
CA THR A 958 40.89 24.20 -17.66
C THR A 958 41.46 25.36 -16.85
N ILE A 959 41.67 25.13 -15.55
CA ILE A 959 42.25 26.10 -14.61
C ILE A 959 43.38 25.45 -13.78
N GLY A 960 44.06 26.25 -12.97
CA GLY A 960 45.11 25.78 -12.07
C GLY A 960 46.46 25.55 -12.77
N ARG A 961 47.33 24.74 -12.14
CA ARG A 961 48.73 24.56 -12.54
C ARG A 961 48.89 23.93 -13.93
N ASN A 962 47.98 23.03 -14.31
CA ASN A 962 48.00 22.31 -15.58
C ASN A 962 46.96 22.83 -16.57
N ALA A 963 46.61 24.12 -16.47
CA ALA A 963 45.69 24.77 -17.38
C ALA A 963 46.23 24.73 -18.82
N GLN A 964 45.41 24.25 -19.75
CA GLN A 964 45.67 24.24 -21.16
C GLN A 964 45.17 25.55 -21.82
N PRO A 965 45.86 26.05 -22.86
CA PRO A 965 45.41 27.24 -23.59
C PRO A 965 44.16 26.94 -24.43
N GLY A 966 43.16 27.82 -24.40
CA GLY A 966 41.92 27.70 -25.17
C GLY A 966 40.71 27.34 -24.33
N PHE A 967 39.67 26.83 -24.99
CA PHE A 967 38.43 26.32 -24.40
C PHE A 967 37.86 25.21 -25.29
N VAL A 968 37.01 24.38 -24.71
CA VAL A 968 36.20 23.39 -25.42
C VAL A 968 34.75 23.85 -25.34
N ALA A 969 34.00 23.79 -26.44
CA ALA A 969 32.61 24.18 -26.44
C ALA A 969 31.77 23.29 -27.35
N ASP A 970 30.53 23.03 -26.93
CA ASP A 970 29.55 22.25 -27.66
C ASP A 970 28.29 23.07 -27.84
N VAL A 971 27.81 23.17 -29.08
CA VAL A 971 26.46 23.67 -29.39
C VAL A 971 25.72 22.55 -30.07
N VAL A 972 24.79 21.92 -29.36
CA VAL A 972 24.00 20.81 -29.88
C VAL A 972 22.53 21.18 -29.90
N PHE A 973 21.84 20.73 -30.95
CA PHE A 973 20.39 20.74 -31.01
C PHE A 973 19.85 19.34 -31.24
N LEU A 974 18.74 19.04 -30.56
CA LEU A 974 17.99 17.80 -30.71
C LEU A 974 16.60 18.12 -31.23
N LYS A 975 16.16 17.44 -32.29
CA LYS A 975 14.79 17.50 -32.80
C LYS A 975 14.14 16.14 -32.71
N LEU A 976 12.96 16.11 -32.09
CA LEU A 976 12.08 14.95 -32.05
C LEU A 976 11.05 15.05 -33.19
N PHE A 977 10.80 13.93 -33.90
CA PHE A 977 9.79 13.85 -34.97
C PHE A 977 8.49 13.20 -34.52
#